data_AF-A0AAF0DRP2-F1
#
_entry.id   AF-A0AAF0DRP2-F1
#
_cell.length_a   1.000
_cell.length_b   1.000
_cell.length_c   1.000
_cell.angle_alpha   90.00
_cell.angle_beta   90.00
_cell.angle_gamma   90.00
#
_symmetry.space_group_name_H-M   'P 1'
#
loop_
_entity.id
_entity.type
_entity.pdbx_description
1 polymer ?
#
loop_
_entity_poly.entity_id
_entity_poly.type
_entity_poly.pdbx_seq_one_letter_code
_entity_poly.pdbx_strand_id
1 'polypeptide(L)'
;MLMPRAWAGVPRVFQRAKSTAVLRAVPKSNYTGSESPSPSWAHEAPARREWTREEVQALFDQPLLELVFQAATVHRQHNDPQRIQLCTLMNIKEGGCSEDCAYCSQSSRYSTHSKASPLEKIDNVLAEARRAKENGSTRFCMGAAWREIGGRKRGFNRILDMVREIRGMGMEVCTTLGMLSAEQAQMLKEAGLSAYNHNLDTSREYYNKVITSRTYEDRLETIANVREAGISVCSGGILGLGEDESDRVGLIWEMSRLPEHPESFPVNALVAIKGTPMEGQEPVSFQEMLRTIATARIVLPTSIVRIAAGRHLFSESEQAMAFLAGANAIFTGHRMLTTPTSSWDEDKAMLSRWGLKGMKSFESKRLAPLAEEAPVTTSAESAAEPMPEAPQRTATGAVHILHGTLPPRVQMALGSAAADALSARVVFMYAIIEVLFSVYYQYLVFRVQPPAPPRAATREYVVKAVLSAFQDGLVGGEEGKFLSFDADAAPDVLPRAVQKLPYDDPRAKAFREEMSGWFIGLRPEQVTEHDLCEWLSWALFGQFYEEVRDDDVQDTVDAPTSSPGRAQRRLEFLHDAVRLFAARCGIDRFAERVELTPAEQRSKRTMLLSLDPVRVSARPLGLYLLTWSLNETARIAWWWLYGFELRQMGTMQYLVHMPPGWRADAAARGEMALPLLFLHGLGIGVCEYYQTVRAVMDPALCPRQRPVVIPLQPWSSYGLFSPRFLRPWSKEECLWMVQGALQRHGLDKCGVVVLSHSMGTISHSWLLKEMPGVLKRNVFVDPVCFQLWAPQLCYRFLYKKAVTFVEYVLRYFVAREVATANVLMRHFDWAANTLLLEHLPHRTDPKRTRIYLAGADTVVDAPGLQHFFARHGMSSVVVYRPGVHHGAFVLGPRTSLAQIVPELDAPLS
;
A
#
# COMPACT_ATOMS: atom_id res chain seq x y z
N MET A 1 -42.64 -21.03 43.28
CA MET A 1 -43.46 -20.11 44.09
C MET A 1 -43.36 -18.72 43.45
N LEU A 2 -44.48 -18.27 42.87
CA LEU A 2 -44.86 -16.92 42.42
C LEU A 2 -43.98 -16.13 41.42
N MET A 3 -44.47 -16.09 40.17
CA MET A 3 -44.33 -15.01 39.17
C MET A 3 -44.91 -13.67 39.69
N PRO A 4 -44.67 -12.57 38.95
CA PRO A 4 -45.81 -11.82 38.42
C PRO A 4 -45.79 -11.63 36.90
N ARG A 5 -46.99 -11.79 36.32
CA ARG A 5 -47.42 -11.53 34.94
C ARG A 5 -47.60 -10.02 34.71
N ALA A 6 -47.30 -9.54 33.50
CA ALA A 6 -48.16 -8.60 32.76
C ALA A 6 -47.66 -8.44 31.32
N TRP A 7 -48.26 -9.19 30.39
CA TRP A 7 -48.37 -8.87 28.97
C TRP A 7 -49.81 -8.40 28.75
N ALA A 8 -50.01 -7.17 28.26
CA ALA A 8 -51.25 -6.76 27.60
C ALA A 8 -51.01 -5.44 26.85
N GLY A 9 -51.32 -5.40 25.55
CA GLY A 9 -51.55 -4.15 24.82
C GLY A 9 -50.72 -3.95 23.56
N VAL A 10 -50.96 -4.72 22.50
CA VAL A 10 -50.60 -4.34 21.12
C VAL A 10 -51.89 -4.25 20.31
N PRO A 11 -52.27 -3.09 19.75
CA PRO A 11 -53.37 -3.02 18.81
C PRO A 11 -52.92 -3.51 17.44
N ARG A 12 -53.62 -4.52 16.92
CA ARG A 12 -53.62 -4.88 15.50
C ARG A 12 -54.38 -3.79 14.73
N VAL A 13 -53.69 -3.06 13.85
CA VAL A 13 -54.32 -2.38 12.71
C VAL A 13 -53.49 -2.65 11.46
N PHE A 14 -53.92 -3.64 10.69
CA PHE A 14 -53.56 -3.77 9.27
C PHE A 14 -54.78 -4.31 8.53
N GLN A 15 -55.49 -3.43 7.81
CA GLN A 15 -56.31 -3.80 6.66
C GLN A 15 -56.36 -2.66 5.62
N ARG A 16 -55.67 -2.93 4.50
CA ARG A 16 -55.98 -2.66 3.07
C ARG A 16 -56.31 -1.24 2.56
N ALA A 17 -55.44 -0.76 1.66
CA ALA A 17 -55.74 -0.35 0.27
C ALA A 17 -54.41 -0.32 -0.54
N LYS A 18 -54.05 -1.34 -1.35
CA LYS A 18 -54.30 -1.57 -2.80
C LYS A 18 -53.87 -0.44 -3.77
N SER A 19 -52.77 -0.66 -4.49
CA SER A 19 -52.58 -0.49 -5.96
C SER A 19 -51.07 -0.60 -6.31
N THR A 20 -50.54 -1.79 -6.61
CA THR A 20 -50.19 -2.35 -7.95
C THR A 20 -49.11 -1.61 -8.76
N ALA A 21 -47.90 -2.22 -8.82
CA ALA A 21 -47.18 -2.45 -10.08
C ALA A 21 -46.28 -3.68 -9.94
N VAL A 22 -46.26 -4.48 -11.00
CA VAL A 22 -45.90 -5.89 -11.09
C VAL A 22 -44.38 -6.12 -11.07
N LEU A 23 -43.89 -7.04 -10.23
CA LEU A 23 -42.63 -7.75 -10.47
C LEU A 23 -42.92 -9.26 -10.44
N ARG A 24 -42.83 -9.88 -11.62
CA ARG A 24 -42.92 -11.33 -11.82
C ARG A 24 -41.78 -12.02 -11.06
N ALA A 25 -42.14 -13.05 -10.31
CA ALA A 25 -41.20 -14.00 -9.73
C ALA A 25 -40.56 -14.86 -10.83
N VAL A 26 -39.25 -15.09 -10.73
CA VAL A 26 -38.53 -16.19 -11.38
C VAL A 26 -38.09 -17.16 -10.27
N PRO A 27 -38.20 -18.50 -10.44
CA PRO A 27 -38.03 -19.46 -9.35
C PRO A 27 -36.56 -19.68 -8.99
N LYS A 28 -36.36 -20.09 -7.73
CA LYS A 28 -35.09 -20.56 -7.16
C LYS A 28 -34.57 -21.78 -7.93
N SER A 29 -33.35 -21.73 -8.44
CA SER A 29 -32.59 -22.93 -8.81
C SER A 29 -31.55 -23.25 -7.72
N ASN A 30 -31.46 -24.54 -7.41
CA ASN A 30 -30.47 -25.14 -6.53
C ASN A 30 -29.07 -25.02 -7.13
N TYR A 31 -28.08 -24.56 -6.37
CA TYR A 31 -26.66 -24.75 -6.67
C TYR A 31 -26.03 -25.64 -5.59
N THR A 32 -25.93 -26.92 -5.92
CA THR A 32 -24.93 -27.84 -5.39
C THR A 32 -23.54 -27.38 -5.87
N GLY A 33 -22.52 -27.57 -5.03
CA GLY A 33 -21.15 -27.15 -5.32
C GLY A 33 -20.62 -27.67 -6.65
N SER A 34 -20.36 -26.74 -7.56
CA SER A 34 -19.30 -26.85 -8.55
C SER A 34 -18.47 -25.57 -8.43
N GLU A 35 -17.16 -25.69 -8.62
CA GLU A 35 -16.20 -24.59 -8.64
C GLU A 35 -16.79 -23.36 -9.36
N SER A 36 -16.76 -22.21 -8.69
CA SER A 36 -17.23 -20.97 -9.28
C SER A 36 -16.35 -20.62 -10.49
N PRO A 37 -16.91 -20.46 -11.70
CA PRO A 37 -16.14 -20.09 -12.87
C PRO A 37 -15.56 -18.69 -12.65
N SER A 38 -14.30 -18.51 -13.05
CA SER A 38 -13.68 -17.20 -13.25
C SER A 38 -14.65 -16.28 -14.01
N PRO A 39 -14.81 -15.00 -13.62
CA PRO A 39 -15.64 -14.07 -14.40
C PRO A 39 -15.09 -14.05 -15.82
N SER A 40 -15.89 -14.48 -16.81
CA SER A 40 -15.49 -14.39 -18.22
C SER A 40 -15.53 -12.92 -18.61
N TRP A 41 -14.41 -12.22 -18.45
CA TRP A 41 -14.26 -10.80 -18.77
C TRP A 41 -14.22 -10.51 -20.27
N ALA A 42 -14.39 -11.53 -21.13
CA ALA A 42 -14.48 -11.37 -22.57
C ALA A 42 -15.91 -11.67 -23.04
N HIS A 43 -16.70 -10.62 -23.26
CA HIS A 43 -17.79 -10.72 -24.22
C HIS A 43 -17.18 -10.47 -25.61
N GLU A 44 -17.21 -11.48 -26.48
CA GLU A 44 -16.82 -11.35 -27.90
C GLU A 44 -17.86 -10.50 -28.66
N ALA A 45 -17.98 -9.22 -28.32
CA ALA A 45 -18.54 -8.27 -29.25
C ALA A 45 -17.53 -8.12 -30.40
N PRO A 46 -17.92 -8.31 -31.67
CA PRO A 46 -17.00 -8.15 -32.78
C PRO A 46 -16.47 -6.72 -32.81
N ALA A 47 -15.16 -6.57 -32.61
CA ALA A 47 -14.49 -5.28 -32.66
C ALA A 47 -14.69 -4.61 -34.03
N ARG A 48 -15.14 -3.36 -34.04
CA ARG A 48 -15.24 -2.54 -35.24
C ARG A 48 -13.86 -2.44 -35.91
N ARG A 49 -13.78 -2.80 -37.19
CA ARG A 49 -12.52 -2.79 -37.97
C ARG A 49 -12.37 -1.60 -38.91
N GLU A 50 -13.48 -1.00 -39.33
CA GLU A 50 -13.47 0.08 -40.32
C GLU A 50 -13.62 1.43 -39.64
N TRP A 51 -12.60 2.28 -39.77
CA TRP A 51 -12.56 3.64 -39.25
C TRP A 51 -12.22 4.62 -40.38
N THR A 52 -13.03 5.68 -40.54
CA THR A 52 -12.59 6.82 -41.34
C THR A 52 -11.69 7.73 -40.49
N ARG A 53 -10.88 8.58 -41.15
CA ARG A 53 -9.99 9.49 -40.43
C ARG A 53 -10.79 10.50 -39.60
N GLU A 54 -11.93 10.95 -40.12
CA GLU A 54 -12.85 11.89 -39.49
C GLU A 54 -13.48 11.29 -38.22
N GLU A 55 -13.77 9.98 -38.21
CA GLU A 55 -14.30 9.31 -37.03
C GLU A 55 -13.25 9.18 -35.92
N VAL A 56 -12.00 8.88 -36.29
CA VAL A 56 -10.89 8.85 -35.31
C VAL A 56 -10.63 10.25 -34.78
N GLN A 57 -10.68 11.28 -35.64
CA GLN A 57 -10.59 12.68 -35.22
C GLN A 57 -11.72 13.05 -34.25
N ALA A 58 -12.96 12.67 -34.56
CA ALA A 58 -14.10 12.95 -33.69
C ALA A 58 -13.98 12.28 -32.31
N LEU A 59 -13.37 11.10 -32.22
CA LEU A 59 -12.99 10.49 -30.94
C LEU A 59 -11.90 11.31 -30.24
N PHE A 60 -10.84 11.65 -30.98
CA PHE A 60 -9.71 12.40 -30.44
C PHE A 60 -10.14 13.75 -29.88
N ASP A 61 -11.12 14.43 -30.48
CA ASP A 61 -11.60 15.76 -30.08
C ASP A 61 -12.59 15.74 -28.91
N GLN A 62 -13.00 14.57 -28.42
CA GLN A 62 -13.91 14.47 -27.28
C GLN A 62 -13.34 15.13 -26.01
N PRO A 63 -14.20 15.53 -25.05
CA PRO A 63 -13.73 15.89 -23.72
C PRO A 63 -12.86 14.78 -23.11
N LEU A 64 -11.66 15.13 -22.64
CA LEU A 64 -10.61 14.15 -22.32
C LEU A 64 -11.07 13.06 -21.34
N LEU A 65 -11.82 13.43 -20.30
CA LEU A 65 -12.29 12.46 -19.30
C LEU A 65 -13.38 11.53 -19.83
N GLU A 66 -14.24 12.00 -20.75
CA GLU A 66 -15.22 11.15 -21.44
C GLU A 66 -14.53 10.15 -22.36
N LEU A 67 -13.52 10.61 -23.09
CA LEU A 67 -12.67 9.75 -23.93
C LEU A 67 -11.98 8.66 -23.10
N VAL A 68 -11.41 9.03 -21.94
CA VAL A 68 -10.78 8.07 -21.01
C VAL A 68 -11.79 7.06 -20.47
N PHE A 69 -13.00 7.50 -20.12
CA PHE A 69 -14.06 6.60 -19.64
C PHE A 69 -14.50 5.60 -20.72
N GLN A 70 -14.67 6.08 -21.96
CA GLN A 70 -14.98 5.22 -23.11
C GLN A 70 -13.84 4.23 -23.37
N ALA A 71 -12.59 4.67 -23.34
CA ALA A 71 -11.42 3.82 -23.55
C ALA A 71 -11.27 2.76 -22.45
N ALA A 72 -11.49 3.12 -21.18
CA ALA A 72 -11.50 2.19 -20.06
C ALA A 72 -12.60 1.11 -20.22
N THR A 73 -13.77 1.51 -20.74
CA THR A 73 -14.87 0.58 -21.04
C THR A 73 -14.49 -0.41 -22.12
N VAL A 74 -13.93 0.07 -23.24
CA VAL A 74 -13.45 -0.78 -24.33
C VAL A 74 -12.31 -1.69 -23.85
N HIS A 75 -11.40 -1.19 -23.03
CA HIS A 75 -10.30 -1.96 -22.49
C HIS A 75 -10.80 -3.17 -21.70
N ARG A 76 -11.76 -2.96 -20.80
CA ARG A 76 -12.37 -4.02 -19.97
C ARG A 76 -13.17 -5.06 -20.75
N GLN A 77 -13.68 -4.70 -21.93
CA GLN A 77 -14.41 -5.62 -22.80
C GLN A 77 -13.48 -6.60 -23.52
N HIS A 78 -12.23 -6.19 -23.80
CA HIS A 78 -11.33 -6.94 -24.68
C HIS A 78 -10.06 -7.44 -23.98
N ASN A 79 -9.72 -6.91 -22.81
CA ASN A 79 -8.48 -7.18 -22.08
C ASN A 79 -8.77 -7.34 -20.59
N ASP A 80 -7.91 -8.09 -19.89
CA ASP A 80 -7.92 -8.08 -18.42
C ASP A 80 -7.33 -6.75 -17.92
N PRO A 81 -8.13 -5.87 -17.29
CA PRO A 81 -7.70 -4.54 -16.87
C PRO A 81 -6.71 -4.56 -15.70
N GLN A 82 -6.49 -5.72 -15.06
CA GLN A 82 -5.51 -5.86 -13.98
C GLN A 82 -4.14 -6.32 -14.49
N ARG A 83 -4.00 -6.57 -15.79
CA ARG A 83 -2.82 -7.22 -16.37
C ARG A 83 -2.02 -6.24 -17.20
N ILE A 84 -0.75 -6.09 -16.87
CA ILE A 84 0.23 -5.26 -17.59
C ILE A 84 1.35 -6.15 -18.12
N GLN A 85 1.62 -6.08 -19.42
CA GLN A 85 2.75 -6.79 -20.01
C GLN A 85 4.07 -6.10 -19.67
N LEU A 86 5.02 -6.85 -19.13
CA LEU A 86 6.35 -6.37 -18.77
C LEU A 86 7.36 -6.82 -19.83
N CYS A 87 7.99 -5.85 -20.51
CA CYS A 87 9.01 -6.12 -21.52
C CYS A 87 10.36 -5.56 -21.07
N THR A 88 11.45 -6.30 -21.26
CA THR A 88 12.81 -5.75 -21.11
C THR A 88 13.44 -5.62 -22.49
N LEU A 89 14.10 -4.49 -22.75
CA LEU A 89 14.75 -4.20 -24.02
C LEU A 89 16.26 -4.05 -23.81
N MET A 90 17.03 -4.78 -24.61
CA MET A 90 18.49 -4.67 -24.64
C MET A 90 18.95 -4.09 -25.97
N ASN A 91 19.83 -3.09 -25.91
CA ASN A 91 20.57 -2.60 -27.07
C ASN A 91 21.70 -3.58 -27.39
N ILE A 92 21.49 -4.46 -28.37
CA ILE A 92 22.47 -5.48 -28.77
C ILE A 92 23.49 -4.95 -29.78
N LYS A 93 23.25 -3.79 -30.38
CA LYS A 93 24.22 -3.05 -31.21
C LYS A 93 23.89 -1.57 -31.14
N GLU A 94 24.75 -0.79 -30.49
CA GLU A 94 24.55 0.63 -30.27
C GLU A 94 25.29 1.50 -31.30
N GLY A 95 24.72 2.67 -31.63
CA GLY A 95 25.36 3.74 -32.40
C GLY A 95 25.67 3.39 -33.86
N GLY A 96 26.21 4.33 -34.64
CA GLY A 96 26.64 4.07 -36.02
C GLY A 96 25.52 3.60 -36.96
N CYS A 97 24.31 4.12 -36.79
CA CYS A 97 23.20 3.89 -37.72
C CYS A 97 23.27 4.89 -38.88
N SER A 98 23.09 4.42 -40.12
CA SER A 98 23.13 5.26 -41.33
C SER A 98 21.90 6.14 -41.51
N GLU A 99 20.81 5.82 -40.81
CA GLU A 99 19.54 6.53 -40.88
C GLU A 99 19.64 7.92 -40.25
N ASP A 100 18.79 8.84 -40.71
CA ASP A 100 18.80 10.26 -40.32
C ASP A 100 17.60 10.66 -39.45
N CYS A 101 17.06 9.75 -38.64
CA CYS A 101 15.92 10.07 -37.78
C CYS A 101 16.26 11.25 -36.85
N ALA A 102 15.58 12.39 -37.02
CA ALA A 102 15.88 13.64 -36.31
C ALA A 102 15.78 13.56 -34.77
N TYR A 103 15.14 12.52 -34.22
CA TYR A 103 15.02 12.25 -32.78
C TYR A 103 16.07 11.27 -32.22
N CYS A 104 16.78 10.53 -33.07
CA CYS A 104 17.50 9.33 -32.65
C CYS A 104 18.96 9.62 -32.29
N SER A 105 19.37 9.34 -31.05
CA SER A 105 20.76 9.52 -30.63
C SER A 105 21.75 8.58 -31.31
N GLN A 106 21.29 7.47 -31.89
CA GLN A 106 22.16 6.46 -32.50
C GLN A 106 22.46 6.73 -33.98
N SER A 107 21.89 7.79 -34.57
CA SER A 107 22.18 8.21 -35.94
C SER A 107 23.62 8.73 -36.06
N SER A 108 24.35 8.26 -37.07
CA SER A 108 25.68 8.78 -37.38
C SER A 108 25.66 10.15 -38.06
N ARG A 109 24.47 10.72 -38.33
CA ARG A 109 24.31 12.07 -38.90
C ARG A 109 24.47 13.17 -37.85
N TYR A 110 24.39 12.81 -36.57
CA TYR A 110 24.33 13.76 -35.45
C TYR A 110 25.42 13.47 -34.42
N SER A 111 25.87 14.51 -33.73
CA SER A 111 26.90 14.41 -32.69
C SER A 111 26.24 14.28 -31.32
N THR A 112 26.00 13.05 -30.88
CA THR A 112 25.34 12.76 -29.60
C THR A 112 26.28 11.96 -28.67
N HIS A 113 25.78 11.60 -27.48
CA HIS A 113 26.53 10.77 -26.53
C HIS A 113 26.70 9.30 -26.97
N SER A 114 25.95 8.82 -27.96
CA SER A 114 25.96 7.41 -28.34
C SER A 114 27.25 7.04 -29.10
N LYS A 115 27.88 5.94 -28.68
CA LYS A 115 29.13 5.42 -29.29
C LYS A 115 28.84 4.13 -30.03
N ALA A 116 29.40 4.00 -31.23
CA ALA A 116 29.25 2.79 -32.03
C ALA A 116 29.89 1.58 -31.32
N SER A 117 29.11 0.54 -31.09
CA SER A 117 29.55 -0.73 -30.52
C SER A 117 29.41 -1.87 -31.54
N PRO A 118 30.22 -2.95 -31.41
CA PRO A 118 29.95 -4.18 -32.14
C PRO A 118 28.66 -4.85 -31.63
N LEU A 119 28.18 -5.85 -32.38
CA LEU A 119 27.07 -6.71 -31.97
C LEU A 119 27.45 -7.51 -30.72
N GLU A 120 26.62 -7.40 -29.69
CA GLU A 120 26.83 -7.96 -28.36
C GLU A 120 26.96 -9.49 -28.38
N LYS A 121 27.79 -10.03 -27.48
CA LYS A 121 28.03 -11.48 -27.39
C LYS A 121 26.77 -12.18 -26.92
N ILE A 122 26.50 -13.37 -27.48
CA ILE A 122 25.31 -14.16 -27.13
C ILE A 122 25.21 -14.40 -25.62
N ASP A 123 26.32 -14.75 -24.96
CA ASP A 123 26.33 -15.02 -23.52
C ASP A 123 25.85 -13.84 -22.68
N ASN A 124 26.22 -12.60 -23.07
CA ASN A 124 25.80 -11.39 -22.39
C ASN A 124 24.30 -11.13 -22.60
N VAL A 125 23.81 -11.36 -23.82
CA VAL A 125 22.38 -11.24 -24.14
C VAL A 125 21.56 -12.28 -23.36
N LEU A 126 22.03 -13.53 -23.29
CA LEU A 126 21.36 -14.59 -22.53
C LEU A 126 21.40 -14.34 -21.02
N ALA A 127 22.50 -13.79 -20.49
CA ALA A 127 22.58 -13.40 -19.09
C ALA A 127 21.54 -12.33 -18.74
N GLU A 128 21.40 -11.31 -19.59
CA GLU A 128 20.40 -10.25 -19.39
C GLU A 128 18.97 -10.77 -19.58
N ALA A 129 18.73 -11.66 -20.54
CA ALA A 129 17.44 -12.30 -20.72
C ALA A 129 17.02 -13.14 -19.49
N ARG A 130 17.95 -13.88 -18.88
CA ARG A 130 17.69 -14.62 -17.63
C ARG A 130 17.33 -13.67 -16.49
N ARG A 131 18.08 -12.58 -16.31
CA ARG A 131 17.76 -11.55 -15.31
C ARG A 131 16.40 -10.93 -15.52
N ALA A 132 16.05 -10.60 -16.77
CA ALA A 132 14.74 -10.07 -17.12
C ALA A 132 13.62 -11.06 -16.77
N LYS A 133 13.81 -12.35 -17.09
CA LYS A 133 12.86 -13.42 -16.76
C LYS A 133 12.66 -13.57 -15.25
N GLU A 134 13.75 -13.62 -14.50
CA GLU A 134 13.73 -13.72 -13.02
C GLU A 134 13.00 -12.53 -12.39
N ASN A 135 13.07 -11.36 -13.03
CA ASN A 135 12.37 -10.15 -12.62
C ASN A 135 10.92 -10.03 -13.15
N GLY A 136 10.41 -11.05 -13.81
CA GLY A 136 9.00 -11.11 -14.24
C GLY A 136 8.71 -10.49 -15.59
N SER A 137 9.72 -10.11 -16.38
CA SER A 137 9.51 -9.73 -17.78
C SER A 137 9.03 -10.94 -18.58
N THR A 138 7.96 -10.76 -19.35
CA THR A 138 7.37 -11.82 -20.18
C THR A 138 7.96 -11.86 -21.58
N ARG A 139 8.44 -10.70 -22.07
CA ARG A 139 9.01 -10.51 -23.39
C ARG A 139 10.38 -9.86 -23.29
N PHE A 140 11.36 -10.46 -23.96
CA PHE A 140 12.70 -9.88 -24.11
C PHE A 140 12.86 -9.33 -25.52
N CYS A 141 13.19 -8.05 -25.61
CA CYS A 141 13.33 -7.31 -26.86
C CYS A 141 14.82 -7.02 -27.13
N MET A 142 15.25 -7.22 -28.37
CA MET A 142 16.62 -6.93 -28.81
C MET A 142 16.61 -5.87 -29.90
N GLY A 143 17.29 -4.74 -29.67
CA GLY A 143 17.41 -3.65 -30.64
C GLY A 143 18.80 -3.52 -31.22
N ALA A 144 18.89 -3.31 -32.54
CA ALA A 144 20.14 -3.03 -33.24
C ALA A 144 20.04 -1.75 -34.04
N ALA A 145 21.06 -0.88 -33.93
CA ALA A 145 21.17 0.36 -34.67
C ALA A 145 21.57 0.14 -36.15
N TRP A 146 20.69 -0.49 -36.93
CA TRP A 146 20.86 -0.74 -38.37
C TRP A 146 19.67 -0.23 -39.17
N ARG A 147 19.95 0.23 -40.40
CA ARG A 147 18.92 0.50 -41.41
C ARG A 147 18.21 -0.79 -41.84
N GLU A 148 18.99 -1.80 -42.16
CA GLU A 148 18.57 -3.12 -42.64
C GLU A 148 19.66 -4.15 -42.33
N ILE A 149 19.31 -5.43 -42.37
CA ILE A 149 20.24 -6.54 -42.10
C ILE A 149 21.12 -6.88 -43.32
N GLY A 150 20.76 -6.39 -44.52
CA GLY A 150 21.43 -6.64 -45.79
C GLY A 150 22.96 -6.52 -45.70
N GLY A 151 23.67 -7.59 -46.08
CA GLY A 151 25.14 -7.68 -46.05
C GLY A 151 25.77 -8.25 -44.76
N ARG A 152 24.99 -8.50 -43.68
CA ARG A 152 25.51 -8.91 -42.36
C ARG A 152 25.21 -10.36 -41.98
N LYS A 153 25.44 -11.33 -42.88
CA LYS A 153 25.10 -12.75 -42.68
C LYS A 153 25.54 -13.34 -41.33
N ARG A 154 26.79 -13.10 -40.91
CA ARG A 154 27.30 -13.59 -39.61
C ARG A 154 26.59 -12.97 -38.41
N GLY A 155 26.27 -11.68 -38.49
CA GLY A 155 25.55 -10.97 -37.41
C GLY A 155 24.10 -11.44 -37.32
N PHE A 156 23.45 -11.65 -38.47
CA PHE A 156 22.09 -12.17 -38.52
C PHE A 156 21.99 -13.59 -37.96
N ASN A 157 22.88 -14.50 -38.35
CA ASN A 157 22.89 -15.87 -37.82
C ASN A 157 23.05 -15.88 -36.28
N ARG A 158 23.92 -15.03 -35.73
CA ARG A 158 24.05 -14.87 -34.27
C ARG A 158 22.75 -14.40 -33.61
N ILE A 159 21.99 -13.52 -34.26
CA ILE A 159 20.68 -13.07 -33.75
C ILE A 159 19.67 -14.22 -33.80
N LEU A 160 19.67 -15.04 -34.85
CA LEU A 160 18.82 -16.24 -34.90
C LEU A 160 19.14 -17.20 -33.75
N ASP A 161 20.42 -17.36 -33.41
CA ASP A 161 20.84 -18.16 -32.26
C ASP A 161 20.35 -17.54 -30.93
N MET A 162 20.49 -16.22 -30.75
CA MET A 162 19.93 -15.51 -29.60
C MET A 162 18.41 -15.73 -29.48
N VAL A 163 17.68 -15.66 -30.60
CA VAL A 163 16.23 -15.87 -30.63
C VAL A 163 15.87 -17.29 -30.20
N ARG A 164 16.54 -18.32 -30.73
CA ARG A 164 16.30 -19.72 -30.37
C ARG A 164 16.53 -19.96 -28.88
N GLU A 165 17.63 -19.46 -28.35
CA GLU A 165 18.01 -19.64 -26.94
C GLU A 165 17.02 -18.95 -26.00
N ILE A 166 16.66 -17.69 -26.26
CA ILE A 166 15.70 -16.96 -25.41
C ILE A 166 14.29 -17.57 -25.52
N ARG A 167 13.89 -18.02 -26.72
CA ARG A 167 12.64 -18.75 -26.91
C ARG A 167 12.64 -20.05 -26.12
N GLY A 168 13.77 -20.77 -26.10
CA GLY A 168 13.99 -21.98 -25.29
C GLY A 168 13.90 -21.72 -23.78
N MET A 169 14.12 -20.48 -23.32
CA MET A 169 13.86 -20.09 -21.93
C MET A 169 12.37 -19.90 -21.63
N GLY A 170 11.47 -20.10 -22.58
CA GLY A 170 10.02 -19.93 -22.40
C GLY A 170 9.58 -18.46 -22.33
N MET A 171 10.38 -17.53 -22.87
CA MET A 171 10.02 -16.12 -22.99
C MET A 171 9.50 -15.80 -24.40
N GLU A 172 8.69 -14.76 -24.51
CA GLU A 172 8.43 -14.12 -25.81
C GLU A 172 9.69 -13.39 -26.26
N VAL A 173 10.03 -13.50 -27.55
CA VAL A 173 11.21 -12.84 -28.12
C VAL A 173 10.78 -11.82 -29.16
N CYS A 174 11.32 -10.61 -29.04
CA CYS A 174 11.10 -9.53 -29.99
C CYS A 174 12.42 -8.93 -30.49
N THR A 175 12.46 -8.53 -31.74
CA THR A 175 13.62 -7.84 -32.32
C THR A 175 13.23 -6.58 -33.07
N THR A 176 14.14 -5.62 -33.13
CA THR A 176 14.06 -4.47 -34.05
C THR A 176 15.42 -4.26 -34.71
N LEU A 177 15.51 -4.62 -35.98
CA LEU A 177 16.77 -4.74 -36.72
C LEU A 177 16.77 -3.90 -38.02
N GLY A 178 15.79 -2.99 -38.14
CA GLY A 178 15.54 -2.20 -39.35
C GLY A 178 14.56 -2.86 -40.31
N MET A 179 14.70 -2.59 -41.60
CA MET A 179 13.92 -3.19 -42.69
C MET A 179 14.32 -4.65 -42.91
N LEU A 180 13.33 -5.50 -43.23
CA LEU A 180 13.51 -6.93 -43.49
C LEU A 180 12.96 -7.31 -44.86
N SER A 181 13.65 -8.22 -45.54
CA SER A 181 13.07 -8.99 -46.64
C SER A 181 12.15 -10.10 -46.13
N ALA A 182 11.27 -10.60 -46.99
CA ALA A 182 10.40 -11.75 -46.69
C ALA A 182 11.20 -12.98 -46.22
N GLU A 183 12.34 -13.28 -46.87
CA GLU A 183 13.23 -14.38 -46.49
C GLU A 183 13.79 -14.22 -45.07
N GLN A 184 14.22 -13.02 -44.69
CA GLN A 184 14.74 -12.75 -43.35
C GLN A 184 13.65 -12.85 -42.28
N ALA A 185 12.43 -12.39 -42.59
CA ALA A 185 11.29 -12.54 -41.71
C ALA A 185 10.96 -14.02 -41.48
N GLN A 186 10.97 -14.83 -42.55
CA GLN A 186 10.76 -16.27 -42.46
C GLN A 186 11.83 -16.98 -41.60
N MET A 187 13.12 -16.63 -41.79
CA MET A 187 14.20 -17.17 -40.97
C MET A 187 14.05 -16.81 -39.47
N LEU A 188 13.61 -15.58 -39.16
CA LEU A 188 13.32 -15.17 -37.78
C LEU A 188 12.13 -15.94 -37.19
N LYS A 189 11.09 -16.19 -37.99
CA LYS A 189 9.94 -17.00 -37.57
C LYS A 189 10.38 -18.41 -37.20
N GLU A 190 11.17 -19.04 -38.06
CA GLU A 190 11.71 -20.39 -37.86
C GLU A 190 12.61 -20.48 -36.63
N ALA A 191 13.37 -19.42 -36.33
CA ALA A 191 14.15 -19.32 -35.09
C ALA A 191 13.28 -19.20 -33.82
N GLY A 192 11.98 -18.88 -33.95
CA GLY A 192 11.05 -18.75 -32.83
C GLY A 192 10.72 -17.31 -32.43
N LEU A 193 10.99 -16.32 -33.29
CA LEU A 193 10.66 -14.93 -33.01
C LEU A 193 9.16 -14.75 -32.82
N SER A 194 8.77 -14.11 -31.72
CA SER A 194 7.36 -13.94 -31.35
C SER A 194 6.78 -12.65 -31.93
N ALA A 195 7.54 -11.55 -31.87
CA ALA A 195 7.12 -10.26 -32.41
C ALA A 195 8.29 -9.51 -33.09
N TYR A 196 7.98 -8.64 -34.04
CA TYR A 196 8.97 -7.75 -34.66
C TYR A 196 8.53 -6.29 -34.50
N ASN A 197 9.43 -5.45 -33.99
CA ASN A 197 9.14 -4.03 -33.77
C ASN A 197 9.58 -3.17 -34.96
N HIS A 198 8.59 -2.48 -35.54
CA HIS A 198 8.74 -1.62 -36.71
C HIS A 198 7.70 -0.49 -36.69
N ASN A 199 7.96 0.60 -35.95
CA ASN A 199 7.09 1.79 -35.77
C ASN A 199 6.89 2.68 -37.01
N LEU A 200 5.70 3.19 -37.31
CA LEU A 200 5.54 4.23 -38.35
C LEU A 200 5.98 5.62 -37.89
N ASP A 201 6.28 5.79 -36.59
CA ASP A 201 6.82 6.99 -35.94
C ASP A 201 5.81 8.16 -35.87
N THR A 202 5.19 8.55 -36.97
CA THR A 202 4.20 9.64 -37.07
C THR A 202 3.25 9.41 -38.26
N SER A 203 2.44 10.40 -38.64
CA SER A 203 1.62 10.37 -39.85
C SER A 203 2.45 10.30 -41.13
N ARG A 204 1.80 9.87 -42.21
CA ARG A 204 2.39 9.84 -43.55
C ARG A 204 2.80 11.23 -44.04
N GLU A 205 2.01 12.25 -43.70
CA GLU A 205 2.20 13.63 -44.11
C GLU A 205 3.35 14.32 -43.38
N TYR A 206 3.63 13.93 -42.14
CA TYR A 206 4.69 14.51 -41.32
C TYR A 206 6.02 13.74 -41.41
N TYR A 207 6.00 12.46 -41.82
CA TYR A 207 7.15 11.55 -41.78
C TYR A 207 8.43 12.13 -42.42
N ASN A 208 8.31 12.71 -43.63
CA ASN A 208 9.45 13.25 -44.39
C ASN A 208 10.07 14.52 -43.78
N LYS A 209 9.45 15.12 -42.75
CA LYS A 209 10.05 16.22 -41.98
C LYS A 209 11.00 15.71 -40.89
N VAL A 210 10.85 14.46 -40.49
CA VAL A 210 11.58 13.84 -39.37
C VAL A 210 12.64 12.86 -39.86
N ILE A 211 12.37 12.16 -40.97
CA ILE A 211 13.20 11.07 -41.49
C ILE A 211 13.21 11.15 -43.02
N THR A 212 14.38 11.19 -43.64
CA THR A 212 14.51 11.28 -45.10
C THR A 212 15.29 10.11 -45.72
N SER A 213 16.01 9.33 -44.91
CA SER A 213 16.81 8.18 -45.37
C SER A 213 16.01 6.94 -45.78
N ARG A 214 14.68 6.96 -45.59
CA ARG A 214 13.73 5.88 -45.93
C ARG A 214 12.34 6.45 -46.13
N THR A 215 11.50 5.74 -46.89
CA THR A 215 10.11 6.15 -47.16
C THR A 215 9.14 5.57 -46.13
N TYR A 216 7.90 6.08 -46.11
CA TYR A 216 6.82 5.52 -45.29
C TYR A 216 6.38 4.14 -45.84
N GLU A 217 6.40 3.97 -47.16
CA GLU A 217 6.13 2.72 -47.87
C GLU A 217 7.12 1.62 -47.47
N ASP A 218 8.42 1.91 -47.37
CA ASP A 218 9.44 0.94 -46.96
C ASP A 218 9.09 0.32 -45.59
N ARG A 219 8.51 1.13 -44.70
CA ARG A 219 8.06 0.69 -43.37
C ARG A 219 6.87 -0.25 -43.47
N LEU A 220 5.88 0.10 -44.30
CA LEU A 220 4.69 -0.71 -44.51
C LEU A 220 5.00 -2.04 -45.20
N GLU A 221 5.92 -2.04 -46.15
CA GLU A 221 6.41 -3.26 -46.82
C GLU A 221 7.06 -4.21 -45.80
N THR A 222 7.93 -3.69 -44.92
CA THR A 222 8.51 -4.51 -43.85
C THR A 222 7.45 -5.05 -42.89
N ILE A 223 6.42 -4.26 -42.54
CA ILE A 223 5.30 -4.72 -41.72
C ILE A 223 4.52 -5.85 -42.43
N ALA A 224 4.34 -5.74 -43.74
CA ALA A 224 3.71 -6.79 -44.55
C ALA A 224 4.55 -8.07 -44.55
N ASN A 225 5.86 -7.98 -44.81
CA ASN A 225 6.78 -9.12 -44.77
C ASN A 225 6.77 -9.86 -43.43
N VAL A 226 6.77 -9.10 -42.32
CA VAL A 226 6.69 -9.66 -40.95
C VAL A 226 5.37 -10.40 -40.73
N ARG A 227 4.25 -9.81 -41.18
CA ARG A 227 2.92 -10.42 -41.04
C ARG A 227 2.79 -11.69 -41.89
N GLU A 228 3.25 -11.65 -43.14
CA GLU A 228 3.21 -12.81 -44.05
C GLU A 228 4.04 -13.98 -43.53
N ALA A 229 5.18 -13.70 -42.88
CA ALA A 229 5.96 -14.71 -42.16
C ALA A 229 5.27 -15.24 -40.88
N GLY A 230 4.10 -14.72 -40.51
CA GLY A 230 3.35 -15.13 -39.32
C GLY A 230 3.97 -14.65 -38.00
N ILE A 231 4.76 -13.58 -38.01
CA ILE A 231 5.30 -12.93 -36.80
C ILE A 231 4.36 -11.80 -36.37
N SER A 232 4.13 -11.65 -35.06
CA SER A 232 3.30 -10.55 -34.55
C SER A 232 3.95 -9.19 -34.79
N VAL A 233 3.15 -8.23 -35.28
CA VAL A 233 3.62 -6.87 -35.55
C VAL A 233 3.53 -6.00 -34.29
N CYS A 234 4.64 -5.38 -33.92
CA CYS A 234 4.71 -4.29 -32.93
C CYS A 234 5.02 -2.98 -33.67
N SER A 235 4.02 -2.09 -33.81
CA SER A 235 4.19 -0.85 -34.57
C SER A 235 3.36 0.27 -33.96
N GLY A 236 3.99 1.42 -33.73
CA GLY A 236 3.36 2.62 -33.20
C GLY A 236 4.17 3.87 -33.54
N GLY A 237 4.23 4.85 -32.63
CA GLY A 237 4.88 6.14 -32.92
C GLY A 237 5.39 6.91 -31.72
N ILE A 238 5.83 8.16 -31.99
CA ILE A 238 6.45 9.08 -31.05
C ILE A 238 5.65 10.39 -31.06
N LEU A 239 5.30 10.87 -29.87
CA LEU A 239 4.60 12.14 -29.67
C LEU A 239 5.58 13.24 -29.29
N GLY A 240 5.36 14.45 -29.81
CA GLY A 240 6.19 15.63 -29.52
C GLY A 240 7.36 15.81 -30.50
N LEU A 241 7.31 15.23 -31.69
CA LEU A 241 8.24 15.49 -32.80
C LEU A 241 8.06 16.91 -33.40
N GLY A 242 6.99 17.60 -33.02
CA GLY A 242 6.50 18.83 -33.65
C GLY A 242 5.32 18.59 -34.59
N GLU A 243 4.74 17.40 -34.55
CA GLU A 243 3.54 16.99 -35.29
C GLU A 243 2.27 17.62 -34.71
N ASP A 244 1.26 17.82 -35.55
CA ASP A 244 -0.04 18.33 -35.12
C ASP A 244 -0.92 17.19 -34.56
N GLU A 245 -2.01 17.53 -33.87
CA GLU A 245 -2.97 16.54 -33.37
C GLU A 245 -3.54 15.65 -34.49
N SER A 246 -3.75 16.22 -35.68
CA SER A 246 -4.24 15.50 -36.87
C SER A 246 -3.24 14.47 -37.42
N ASP A 247 -1.95 14.62 -37.10
CA ASP A 247 -0.90 13.66 -37.43
C ASP A 247 -0.97 12.44 -36.50
N ARG A 248 -1.21 12.66 -35.20
CA ARG A 248 -1.42 11.59 -34.22
C ARG A 248 -2.65 10.75 -34.56
N VAL A 249 -3.72 11.41 -34.98
CA VAL A 249 -4.92 10.77 -35.54
C VAL A 249 -4.58 9.99 -36.81
N GLY A 250 -3.79 10.58 -37.72
CA GLY A 250 -3.33 9.93 -38.95
C GLY A 250 -2.57 8.63 -38.68
N LEU A 251 -1.69 8.61 -37.68
CA LEU A 251 -0.97 7.40 -37.26
C LEU A 251 -1.91 6.30 -36.74
N ILE A 252 -2.84 6.62 -35.84
CA ILE A 252 -3.79 5.64 -35.28
C ILE A 252 -4.69 5.10 -36.39
N TRP A 253 -5.14 5.97 -37.29
CA TRP A 253 -5.94 5.61 -38.44
C TRP A 253 -5.19 4.68 -39.40
N GLU A 254 -3.92 4.94 -39.72
CA GLU A 254 -3.11 4.05 -40.57
C GLU A 254 -2.99 2.65 -39.95
N MET A 255 -2.82 2.55 -38.62
CA MET A 255 -2.78 1.25 -37.93
C MET A 255 -4.10 0.49 -38.02
N SER A 256 -5.24 1.19 -37.96
CA SER A 256 -6.56 0.59 -38.12
C SER A 256 -6.80 0.03 -39.53
N ARG A 257 -6.10 0.58 -40.53
CA ARG A 257 -6.20 0.18 -41.95
C ARG A 257 -5.32 -1.00 -42.33
N LEU A 258 -4.43 -1.45 -41.45
CA LEU A 258 -3.67 -2.65 -41.72
C LEU A 258 -4.63 -3.86 -41.85
N PRO A 259 -4.30 -4.88 -42.66
CA PRO A 259 -5.12 -6.10 -42.80
C PRO A 259 -5.52 -6.74 -41.46
N GLU A 260 -4.65 -6.60 -40.46
CA GLU A 260 -4.94 -6.90 -39.06
C GLU A 260 -4.31 -5.82 -38.18
N HIS A 261 -5.03 -5.37 -37.14
CA HIS A 261 -4.46 -4.47 -36.13
C HIS A 261 -3.14 -5.03 -35.57
N PRO A 262 -2.13 -4.19 -35.30
CA PRO A 262 -0.87 -4.64 -34.73
C PRO A 262 -1.11 -5.34 -33.38
N GLU A 263 -0.31 -6.35 -33.05
CA GLU A 263 -0.39 -7.02 -31.76
C GLU A 263 -0.09 -6.04 -30.63
N SER A 264 0.93 -5.21 -30.82
CA SER A 264 1.34 -4.17 -29.87
C SER A 264 1.45 -2.83 -30.58
N PHE A 265 0.82 -1.80 -30.01
CA PHE A 265 0.89 -0.40 -30.42
C PHE A 265 1.65 0.41 -29.35
N PRO A 266 2.98 0.59 -29.50
CA PRO A 266 3.78 1.42 -28.61
C PRO A 266 3.54 2.92 -28.86
N VAL A 267 3.27 3.65 -27.79
CA VAL A 267 3.21 5.11 -27.76
C VAL A 267 4.41 5.62 -26.97
N ASN A 268 5.28 6.36 -27.65
CA ASN A 268 6.49 6.94 -27.07
C ASN A 268 6.29 8.45 -26.90
N ALA A 269 6.81 9.02 -25.81
CA ALA A 269 7.06 10.46 -25.74
C ALA A 269 8.47 10.74 -26.28
N LEU A 270 8.65 11.81 -27.04
CA LEU A 270 9.95 12.27 -27.45
C LEU A 270 10.82 12.54 -26.21
N VAL A 271 11.99 11.93 -26.18
CA VAL A 271 13.07 12.31 -25.26
C VAL A 271 14.02 13.19 -26.05
N ALA A 272 14.01 14.50 -25.81
CA ALA A 272 14.88 15.44 -26.49
C ALA A 272 16.34 15.19 -26.10
N ILE A 273 17.18 14.80 -27.06
CA ILE A 273 18.58 14.44 -26.81
C ILE A 273 19.49 15.48 -27.44
N LYS A 274 20.41 16.00 -26.63
CA LYS A 274 21.45 16.92 -27.06
C LYS A 274 22.23 16.38 -28.28
N GLY A 275 22.39 17.24 -29.29
CA GLY A 275 23.05 16.96 -30.54
C GLY A 275 22.14 16.47 -31.65
N THR A 276 20.90 16.08 -31.34
CA THR A 276 19.88 15.76 -32.36
C THR A 276 19.19 17.04 -32.85
N PRO A 277 18.66 17.10 -34.08
CA PRO A 277 17.87 18.25 -34.55
C PRO A 277 16.66 18.60 -33.67
N MET A 278 16.21 17.65 -32.84
CA MET A 278 15.08 17.80 -31.94
C MET A 278 15.48 18.07 -30.48
N GLU A 279 16.73 18.45 -30.21
CA GLU A 279 17.22 18.68 -28.83
C GLU A 279 16.48 19.79 -28.07
N GLY A 280 15.87 20.74 -28.77
CA GLY A 280 15.14 21.86 -28.20
C GLY A 280 13.61 21.71 -28.25
N GLN A 281 13.10 20.53 -28.61
CA GLN A 281 11.64 20.30 -28.62
C GLN A 281 11.10 20.25 -27.19
N GLU A 282 9.93 20.87 -26.99
CA GLU A 282 9.23 20.85 -25.71
C GLU A 282 8.68 19.44 -25.43
N PRO A 283 8.73 18.95 -24.17
CA PRO A 283 8.13 17.68 -23.79
C PRO A 283 6.61 17.67 -24.07
N VAL A 284 6.12 16.56 -24.63
CA VAL A 284 4.67 16.36 -24.82
C VAL A 284 3.95 16.39 -23.46
N SER A 285 2.80 17.06 -23.41
CA SER A 285 2.00 17.09 -22.19
C SER A 285 1.40 15.71 -21.89
N PHE A 286 1.15 15.42 -20.61
CA PHE A 286 0.49 14.16 -20.24
C PHE A 286 -0.92 14.05 -20.83
N GLN A 287 -1.65 15.15 -20.97
CA GLN A 287 -2.99 15.19 -21.54
C GLN A 287 -3.00 14.70 -22.99
N GLU A 288 -2.01 15.10 -23.79
CA GLU A 288 -1.84 14.65 -25.17
C GLU A 288 -1.46 13.16 -25.26
N MET A 289 -0.57 12.70 -24.37
CA MET A 289 -0.22 11.29 -24.24
C MET A 289 -1.47 10.45 -23.88
N LEU A 290 -2.22 10.88 -22.87
CA LEU A 290 -3.42 10.21 -22.39
C LEU A 290 -4.52 10.16 -23.45
N ARG A 291 -4.75 11.28 -24.16
CA ARG A 291 -5.69 11.36 -25.28
C ARG A 291 -5.33 10.37 -26.39
N THR A 292 -4.06 10.32 -26.78
CA THR A 292 -3.56 9.38 -27.80
C THR A 292 -3.76 7.92 -27.37
N ILE A 293 -3.42 7.59 -26.12
CA ILE A 293 -3.61 6.23 -25.56
C ILE A 293 -5.09 5.84 -25.56
N ALA A 294 -5.96 6.74 -25.11
CA ALA A 294 -7.40 6.49 -25.02
C ALA A 294 -8.02 6.28 -26.43
N THR A 295 -7.69 7.14 -27.40
CA THR A 295 -8.12 6.99 -28.79
C THR A 295 -7.59 5.69 -29.39
N ALA A 296 -6.30 5.38 -29.19
CA ALA A 296 -5.71 4.13 -29.69
C ALA A 296 -6.39 2.89 -29.10
N ARG A 297 -6.73 2.90 -27.80
CA ARG A 297 -7.47 1.79 -27.17
C ARG A 297 -8.85 1.60 -27.78
N ILE A 298 -9.58 2.67 -28.10
CA ILE A 298 -10.91 2.57 -28.70
C ILE A 298 -10.83 2.02 -30.12
N VAL A 299 -9.90 2.54 -30.92
CA VAL A 299 -9.72 2.15 -32.34
C VAL A 299 -9.10 0.76 -32.48
N LEU A 300 -8.17 0.40 -31.60
CA LEU A 300 -7.42 -0.86 -31.59
C LEU A 300 -7.74 -1.69 -30.33
N PRO A 301 -9.00 -2.15 -30.15
CA PRO A 301 -9.50 -2.67 -28.87
C PRO A 301 -8.77 -3.91 -28.37
N THR A 302 -8.30 -4.75 -29.29
CA THR A 302 -7.63 -6.03 -29.00
C THR A 302 -6.10 -5.92 -28.98
N SER A 303 -5.53 -4.76 -29.25
CA SER A 303 -4.07 -4.55 -29.30
C SER A 303 -3.52 -4.26 -27.91
N ILE A 304 -2.27 -4.66 -27.66
CA ILE A 304 -1.53 -4.22 -26.47
C ILE A 304 -1.09 -2.77 -26.70
N VAL A 305 -1.58 -1.84 -25.88
CA VAL A 305 -1.18 -0.42 -25.97
C VAL A 305 -0.06 -0.22 -24.95
N ARG A 306 1.15 0.09 -25.43
CA ARG A 306 2.36 0.14 -24.60
C ARG A 306 2.81 1.58 -24.37
N ILE A 307 2.99 1.97 -23.11
CA ILE A 307 3.72 3.19 -22.78
C ILE A 307 5.21 2.85 -22.83
N ALA A 308 5.91 3.39 -23.82
CA ALA A 308 7.28 2.99 -24.13
C ALA A 308 8.30 4.06 -23.72
N ALA A 309 9.04 4.65 -24.67
CA ALA A 309 10.05 5.65 -24.35
C ALA A 309 9.42 6.94 -23.79
N GLY A 310 10.17 7.63 -22.92
CA GLY A 310 9.71 8.85 -22.24
C GLY A 310 8.74 8.61 -21.07
N ARG A 311 8.46 7.36 -20.69
CA ARG A 311 7.62 7.03 -19.53
C ARG A 311 8.07 7.66 -18.22
N HIS A 312 9.38 7.77 -18.01
CA HIS A 312 9.99 8.37 -16.81
C HIS A 312 9.69 9.88 -16.67
N LEU A 313 9.17 10.53 -17.72
CA LEU A 313 8.75 11.93 -17.68
C LEU A 313 7.39 12.12 -16.97
N PHE A 314 6.63 11.03 -16.79
CA PHE A 314 5.30 11.07 -16.17
C PHE A 314 5.36 10.54 -14.74
N SER A 315 4.67 11.24 -13.85
CA SER A 315 4.45 10.82 -12.47
C SER A 315 3.72 9.48 -12.40
N GLU A 316 3.81 8.82 -11.25
CA GLU A 316 3.12 7.55 -11.03
C GLU A 316 1.59 7.65 -11.24
N SER A 317 0.95 8.72 -10.77
CA SER A 317 -0.49 8.93 -10.95
C SER A 317 -0.88 9.10 -12.42
N GLU A 318 -0.02 9.71 -13.22
CA GLU A 318 -0.21 9.87 -14.66
C GLU A 318 -0.08 8.52 -15.36
N GLN A 319 0.94 7.71 -15.02
CA GLN A 319 1.07 6.35 -15.54
C GLN A 319 -0.14 5.47 -15.15
N ALA A 320 -0.63 5.58 -13.91
CA ALA A 320 -1.84 4.89 -13.46
C ALA A 320 -3.10 5.31 -14.24
N MET A 321 -3.23 6.60 -14.55
CA MET A 321 -4.33 7.11 -15.38
C MET A 321 -4.23 6.62 -16.83
N ALA A 322 -3.01 6.48 -17.37
CA ALA A 322 -2.80 5.87 -18.67
C ALA A 322 -3.16 4.37 -18.69
N PHE A 323 -2.86 3.62 -17.61
CA PHE A 323 -3.34 2.23 -17.46
C PHE A 323 -4.87 2.16 -17.39
N LEU A 324 -5.51 3.09 -16.66
CA LEU A 324 -6.97 3.19 -16.61
C LEU A 324 -7.57 3.46 -17.99
N ALA A 325 -6.96 4.37 -18.78
CA ALA A 325 -7.35 4.66 -20.15
C ALA A 325 -7.11 3.51 -21.14
N GLY A 326 -6.41 2.46 -20.70
CA GLY A 326 -6.27 1.21 -21.44
C GLY A 326 -4.87 0.94 -21.98
N ALA A 327 -3.83 1.66 -21.55
CA ALA A 327 -2.48 1.16 -21.68
C ALA A 327 -2.33 -0.14 -20.86
N ASN A 328 -1.69 -1.16 -21.42
CA ASN A 328 -1.55 -2.46 -20.78
C ASN A 328 -0.19 -3.13 -21.03
N ALA A 329 0.83 -2.32 -21.32
CA ALA A 329 2.23 -2.77 -21.35
C ALA A 329 3.21 -1.64 -21.06
N ILE A 330 4.38 -2.00 -20.55
CA ILE A 330 5.51 -1.11 -20.31
C ILE A 330 6.85 -1.79 -20.61
N PHE A 331 7.89 -0.98 -20.80
CA PHE A 331 9.27 -1.44 -20.72
C PHE A 331 9.82 -1.24 -19.31
N THR A 332 10.53 -2.26 -18.80
CA THR A 332 11.10 -2.33 -17.45
C THR A 332 12.52 -2.90 -17.49
N GLY A 333 13.44 -2.34 -16.72
CA GLY A 333 14.84 -2.80 -16.65
C GLY A 333 15.81 -1.70 -16.22
N HIS A 334 17.11 -1.91 -16.45
CA HIS A 334 18.14 -0.93 -16.09
C HIS A 334 18.18 0.29 -17.02
N ARG A 335 17.91 0.09 -18.32
CA ARG A 335 17.91 1.13 -19.36
C ARG A 335 17.07 0.69 -20.55
N MET A 336 16.65 1.64 -21.39
CA MET A 336 16.13 1.33 -22.73
C MET A 336 17.30 1.11 -23.72
N LEU A 337 17.18 1.62 -24.95
CA LEU A 337 18.27 1.57 -25.93
C LEU A 337 19.41 2.51 -25.55
N THR A 338 19.09 3.78 -25.33
CA THR A 338 20.04 4.86 -24.98
C THR A 338 19.48 5.84 -23.95
N THR A 339 18.23 5.65 -23.51
CA THR A 339 17.53 6.54 -22.59
C THR A 339 17.20 5.83 -21.27
N PRO A 340 16.97 6.59 -20.17
CA PRO A 340 16.56 6.03 -18.88
C PRO A 340 15.24 5.25 -18.97
N THR A 341 15.11 4.23 -18.12
CA THR A 341 13.88 3.46 -17.93
C THR A 341 13.68 3.20 -16.44
N SER A 342 12.45 2.98 -16.00
CA SER A 342 12.17 2.62 -14.61
C SER A 342 12.66 1.21 -14.31
N SER A 343 13.21 1.03 -13.11
CA SER A 343 13.75 -0.26 -12.68
C SER A 343 12.64 -1.31 -12.49
N TRP A 344 13.01 -2.60 -12.49
CA TRP A 344 12.05 -3.67 -12.24
C TRP A 344 11.34 -3.53 -10.89
N ASP A 345 12.04 -3.08 -9.86
CA ASP A 345 11.48 -2.99 -8.52
C ASP A 345 10.57 -1.78 -8.36
N GLU A 346 10.91 -0.64 -8.98
CA GLU A 346 9.99 0.50 -9.10
C GLU A 346 8.70 0.11 -9.79
N ASP A 347 8.79 -0.60 -10.93
CA ASP A 347 7.62 -1.01 -11.71
C ASP A 347 6.77 -2.03 -10.97
N LYS A 348 7.39 -3.05 -10.36
CA LYS A 348 6.66 -4.02 -9.52
C LYS A 348 5.97 -3.32 -8.36
N ALA A 349 6.63 -2.37 -7.71
CA ALA A 349 6.07 -1.61 -6.60
C ALA A 349 4.90 -0.73 -7.06
N MET A 350 5.04 -0.02 -8.18
CA MET A 350 3.96 0.76 -8.78
C MET A 350 2.76 -0.12 -9.13
N LEU A 351 2.97 -1.19 -9.91
CA LEU A 351 1.89 -2.10 -10.28
C LEU A 351 1.19 -2.65 -9.04
N SER A 352 1.95 -3.04 -8.01
CA SER A 352 1.40 -3.49 -6.74
C SER A 352 0.53 -2.44 -6.03
N ARG A 353 0.99 -1.18 -5.95
CA ARG A 353 0.24 -0.06 -5.35
C ARG A 353 -1.12 0.16 -6.02
N TRP A 354 -1.17 0.05 -7.34
CA TRP A 354 -2.39 0.24 -8.13
C TRP A 354 -3.24 -1.04 -8.32
N GLY A 355 -2.84 -2.16 -7.71
CA GLY A 355 -3.57 -3.44 -7.81
C GLY A 355 -3.45 -4.13 -9.17
N LEU A 356 -2.44 -3.75 -9.96
CA LEU A 356 -2.09 -4.33 -11.24
C LEU A 356 -1.07 -5.47 -11.06
N LYS A 357 -1.01 -6.38 -12.04
CA LYS A 357 -0.14 -7.54 -12.04
C LYS A 357 0.54 -7.69 -13.39
N GLY A 358 1.75 -8.22 -13.38
CA GLY A 358 2.40 -8.69 -14.60
C GLY A 358 1.54 -9.74 -15.33
N MET A 359 1.48 -9.65 -16.65
CA MET A 359 1.05 -10.77 -17.50
C MET A 359 2.04 -11.93 -17.36
N LYS A 360 1.61 -13.14 -17.74
CA LYS A 360 2.50 -14.29 -18.00
C LYS A 360 2.88 -14.32 -19.47
N SER A 361 4.02 -14.92 -19.79
CA SER A 361 4.42 -15.15 -21.19
C SER A 361 3.36 -15.98 -21.91
N PHE A 362 3.01 -15.57 -23.14
CA PHE A 362 2.00 -16.20 -23.98
C PHE A 362 0.58 -16.20 -23.40
N GLU A 363 0.29 -15.38 -22.38
CA GLU A 363 -1.07 -15.22 -21.83
C GLU A 363 -2.02 -14.53 -22.81
N SER A 364 -1.48 -13.70 -23.71
CA SER A 364 -2.26 -13.11 -24.81
C SER A 364 -2.67 -14.20 -25.81
N LYS A 365 -3.98 -14.31 -26.08
CA LYS A 365 -4.54 -15.28 -27.04
C LYS A 365 -3.90 -15.20 -28.43
N ARG A 366 -3.35 -14.05 -28.84
CA ARG A 366 -2.68 -13.88 -30.14
C ARG A 366 -1.24 -14.40 -30.19
N LEU A 367 -0.65 -14.70 -29.04
CA LEU A 367 0.73 -15.17 -28.91
C LEU A 367 0.82 -16.59 -28.34
N ALA A 368 -0.32 -17.19 -27.97
CA ALA A 368 -0.37 -18.58 -27.58
C ALA A 368 0.25 -19.46 -28.69
N PRO A 369 1.16 -20.39 -28.36
CA PRO A 369 1.68 -21.31 -29.37
C PRO A 369 0.52 -22.07 -30.02
N LEU A 370 0.54 -22.18 -31.36
CA LEU A 370 -0.34 -23.10 -32.08
C LEU A 370 -0.17 -24.47 -31.42
N ALA A 371 -1.25 -25.04 -30.90
CA ALA A 371 -1.20 -26.36 -30.29
C ALA A 371 -0.59 -27.34 -31.30
N GLU A 372 0.44 -28.08 -30.87
CA GLU A 372 0.94 -29.22 -31.62
C GLU A 372 -0.25 -30.14 -31.93
N GLU A 373 -0.42 -30.48 -33.22
CA GLU A 373 -1.42 -31.43 -33.66
C GLU A 373 -1.26 -32.74 -32.86
N ALA A 374 -2.37 -33.17 -32.26
CA ALA A 374 -2.42 -34.39 -31.46
C ALA A 374 -1.91 -35.60 -32.27
N PRO A 375 -1.13 -36.52 -31.67
CA PRO A 375 -0.66 -37.69 -32.38
C PRO A 375 -1.84 -38.59 -32.75
N VAL A 376 -1.86 -38.96 -34.03
CA VAL A 376 -2.79 -39.88 -34.67
C VAL A 376 -2.81 -41.21 -33.93
N THR A 377 -4.01 -41.65 -33.55
CA THR A 377 -4.31 -42.98 -33.04
C THR A 377 -4.01 -44.04 -34.09
N THR A 378 -3.09 -44.97 -33.79
CA THR A 378 -3.03 -46.28 -34.45
C THR A 378 -3.24 -47.38 -33.40
N SER A 379 -4.31 -48.13 -33.61
CA SER A 379 -4.67 -49.36 -32.91
C SER A 379 -3.81 -50.53 -33.40
N ALA A 380 -3.18 -51.28 -32.48
CA ALA A 380 -2.96 -52.71 -32.64
C ALA A 380 -2.63 -53.37 -31.28
N GLU A 381 -3.31 -54.48 -31.03
CA GLU A 381 -3.27 -55.34 -29.85
C GLU A 381 -1.94 -56.08 -29.67
N SER A 382 -1.58 -56.45 -28.43
CA SER A 382 -1.44 -57.87 -28.06
C SER A 382 -1.27 -58.05 -26.55
N ALA A 383 -1.85 -59.14 -26.05
CA ALA A 383 -1.95 -59.56 -24.66
C ALA A 383 -0.71 -60.34 -24.17
N ALA A 384 -0.45 -60.29 -22.86
CA ALA A 384 0.04 -61.44 -22.08
C ALA A 384 -0.16 -61.19 -20.56
N GLU A 385 -0.70 -62.21 -19.88
CA GLU A 385 -1.09 -62.28 -18.47
C GLU A 385 0.08 -62.43 -17.45
N PRO A 386 -0.18 -62.33 -16.12
CA PRO A 386 0.84 -62.20 -15.08
C PRO A 386 1.06 -63.43 -14.15
N MET A 387 2.08 -63.29 -13.26
CA MET A 387 2.39 -63.99 -11.97
C MET A 387 3.46 -65.11 -11.98
N PRO A 388 4.19 -65.44 -10.86
CA PRO A 388 3.98 -65.08 -9.43
C PRO A 388 5.21 -64.68 -8.54
N GLU A 389 4.87 -64.08 -7.39
CA GLU A 389 5.38 -64.09 -5.97
C GLU A 389 6.87 -64.18 -5.49
N ALA A 390 7.20 -63.21 -4.59
CA ALA A 390 7.75 -63.28 -3.20
C ALA A 390 9.19 -63.82 -2.91
N PRO A 391 9.89 -63.49 -1.76
CA PRO A 391 9.33 -63.07 -0.46
C PRO A 391 10.04 -61.97 0.41
N GLN A 392 9.24 -61.54 1.38
CA GLN A 392 9.37 -60.81 2.67
C GLN A 392 10.72 -60.64 3.39
N ARG A 393 10.81 -59.52 4.16
CA ARG A 393 11.15 -59.53 5.60
C ARG A 393 10.58 -58.30 6.34
N THR A 394 10.11 -58.56 7.56
CA THR A 394 9.35 -57.71 8.50
C THR A 394 10.24 -57.05 9.54
N ALA A 395 9.78 -55.93 10.13
CA ALA A 395 10.01 -55.60 11.55
C ALA A 395 8.98 -54.56 12.05
N THR A 396 8.19 -55.00 13.03
CA THR A 396 7.23 -54.28 13.86
C THR A 396 7.91 -53.58 15.04
N GLY A 397 7.27 -52.55 15.59
CA GLY A 397 7.66 -51.92 16.86
C GLY A 397 6.68 -50.83 17.31
N ALA A 398 5.59 -51.24 17.94
CA ALA A 398 4.63 -50.38 18.64
C ALA A 398 5.08 -50.16 20.10
N VAL A 399 4.87 -48.95 20.65
CA VAL A 399 4.98 -48.66 22.09
C VAL A 399 3.57 -48.52 22.66
N HIS A 400 3.27 -49.37 23.63
CA HIS A 400 2.01 -49.51 24.36
C HIS A 400 1.70 -48.30 25.27
N ILE A 401 0.44 -47.89 25.27
CA ILE A 401 -0.21 -47.04 26.28
C ILE A 401 -0.73 -47.93 27.41
N LEU A 402 -0.51 -47.48 28.65
CA LEU A 402 -0.96 -48.06 29.91
C LEU A 402 -2.49 -48.15 30.02
N HIS A 403 -3.02 -49.35 30.24
CA HIS A 403 -4.37 -49.58 30.77
C HIS A 403 -4.26 -49.99 32.24
N GLY A 404 -4.67 -49.09 33.15
CA GLY A 404 -5.11 -49.46 34.49
C GLY A 404 -6.63 -49.64 34.48
N THR A 405 -7.10 -50.79 34.94
CA THR A 405 -8.52 -51.14 35.07
C THR A 405 -9.15 -50.43 36.26
N LEU A 406 -10.24 -49.69 36.03
CA LEU A 406 -11.16 -49.21 37.07
C LEU A 406 -12.39 -50.15 37.15
N PRO A 407 -12.95 -50.40 38.35
CA PRO A 407 -13.95 -51.44 38.58
C PRO A 407 -15.39 -51.06 38.13
N PRO A 408 -16.27 -52.07 37.90
CA PRO A 408 -17.55 -51.93 37.20
C PRO A 408 -18.67 -51.39 38.12
N ARG A 409 -18.52 -50.19 38.65
CA ARG A 409 -19.60 -49.45 39.33
C ARG A 409 -19.78 -48.00 38.86
N VAL A 410 -19.06 -47.57 37.83
CA VAL A 410 -19.24 -46.25 37.20
C VAL A 410 -19.96 -46.37 35.83
N GLN A 411 -20.38 -47.57 35.45
CA GLN A 411 -20.99 -47.89 34.15
C GLN A 411 -22.53 -47.76 34.09
N MET A 412 -23.17 -47.02 35.00
CA MET A 412 -24.61 -46.73 34.91
C MET A 412 -24.92 -45.25 35.09
N ALA A 413 -24.89 -44.54 33.96
CA ALA A 413 -25.93 -43.56 33.60
C ALA A 413 -25.95 -43.44 32.08
N LEU A 414 -26.74 -44.31 31.44
CA LEU A 414 -27.05 -44.30 30.02
C LEU A 414 -27.72 -42.96 29.65
N GLY A 415 -26.94 -42.07 29.04
CA GLY A 415 -27.42 -40.84 28.42
C GLY A 415 -26.42 -40.16 27.49
N SER A 416 -25.30 -40.78 27.10
CA SER A 416 -24.22 -40.05 26.41
C SER A 416 -23.79 -40.57 25.04
N ALA A 417 -24.02 -41.82 24.61
CA ALA A 417 -23.42 -42.29 23.34
C ALA A 417 -23.84 -41.51 22.06
N ALA A 418 -25.10 -41.05 21.98
CA ALA A 418 -25.57 -40.20 20.88
C ALA A 418 -25.13 -38.73 21.02
N ALA A 419 -25.00 -38.23 22.26
CA ALA A 419 -24.46 -36.91 22.55
C ALA A 419 -22.94 -36.86 22.34
N ASP A 420 -22.23 -37.98 22.60
CA ASP A 420 -20.79 -38.19 22.44
C ASP A 420 -20.42 -38.40 20.96
N ALA A 421 -21.27 -39.07 20.18
CA ALA A 421 -21.07 -39.16 18.74
C ALA A 421 -21.41 -37.84 18.03
N LEU A 422 -22.44 -37.12 18.48
CA LEU A 422 -22.76 -35.78 17.96
C LEU A 422 -21.68 -34.77 18.37
N SER A 423 -21.19 -34.83 19.61
CA SER A 423 -20.09 -33.98 20.08
C SER A 423 -18.77 -34.32 19.39
N ALA A 424 -18.44 -35.60 19.20
CA ALA A 424 -17.24 -36.01 18.46
C ALA A 424 -17.31 -35.60 16.99
N ARG A 425 -18.47 -35.72 16.33
CA ARG A 425 -18.68 -35.24 14.95
C ARG A 425 -18.58 -33.72 14.86
N VAL A 426 -19.17 -32.98 15.80
CA VAL A 426 -19.08 -31.51 15.85
C VAL A 426 -17.64 -31.06 16.11
N VAL A 427 -16.92 -31.69 17.04
CA VAL A 427 -15.52 -31.40 17.33
C VAL A 427 -14.63 -31.75 16.13
N PHE A 428 -14.89 -32.85 15.43
CA PHE A 428 -14.16 -33.22 14.21
C PHE A 428 -14.41 -32.22 13.08
N MET A 429 -15.66 -31.80 12.85
CA MET A 429 -15.98 -30.77 11.87
C MET A 429 -15.36 -29.41 12.23
N TYR A 430 -15.38 -29.03 13.50
CA TYR A 430 -14.68 -27.84 13.98
C TYR A 430 -13.17 -27.94 13.74
N ALA A 431 -12.56 -29.09 14.01
CA ALA A 431 -11.13 -29.31 13.75
C ALA A 431 -10.79 -29.18 12.25
N ILE A 432 -11.62 -29.69 11.34
CA ILE A 432 -11.43 -29.51 9.89
C ILE A 432 -11.48 -28.03 9.52
N ILE A 433 -12.50 -27.30 10.02
CA ILE A 433 -12.64 -25.85 9.77
C ILE A 433 -11.44 -25.09 10.35
N GLU A 434 -10.96 -25.47 11.54
CA GLU A 434 -9.83 -24.85 12.22
C GLU A 434 -8.51 -25.11 11.47
N VAL A 435 -8.34 -26.27 10.84
CA VAL A 435 -7.19 -26.54 9.96
C VAL A 435 -7.20 -25.62 8.75
N LEU A 436 -8.34 -25.49 8.06
CA LEU A 436 -8.49 -24.57 6.93
C LEU A 436 -8.26 -23.11 7.37
N PHE A 437 -8.81 -22.73 8.52
CA PHE A 437 -8.59 -21.41 9.10
C PHE A 437 -7.13 -21.19 9.47
N SER A 438 -6.41 -22.19 9.99
CA SER A 438 -4.99 -22.08 10.34
C SER A 438 -4.12 -21.84 9.10
N VAL A 439 -4.43 -22.50 7.98
CA VAL A 439 -3.78 -22.23 6.68
C VAL A 439 -4.07 -20.81 6.21
N TYR A 440 -5.33 -20.38 6.29
CA TYR A 440 -5.72 -18.99 5.96
C TYR A 440 -5.04 -17.97 6.88
N TYR A 441 -4.98 -18.24 8.18
CA TYR A 441 -4.33 -17.39 9.17
C TYR A 441 -2.84 -17.27 8.86
N GLN A 442 -2.16 -18.38 8.51
CA GLN A 442 -0.76 -18.35 8.11
C GLN A 442 -0.56 -17.52 6.83
N TYR A 443 -1.50 -17.58 5.88
CA TYR A 443 -1.50 -16.68 4.73
C TYR A 443 -1.64 -15.20 5.15
N LEU A 444 -2.53 -14.87 6.09
CA LEU A 444 -2.64 -13.50 6.63
C LEU A 444 -1.35 -13.04 7.31
N VAL A 445 -0.72 -13.92 8.10
CA VAL A 445 0.59 -13.64 8.72
C VAL A 445 1.65 -13.35 7.66
N PHE A 446 1.75 -14.20 6.63
CA PHE A 446 2.68 -13.99 5.52
C PHE A 446 2.44 -12.65 4.80
N ARG A 447 1.17 -12.27 4.61
CA ARG A 447 0.78 -11.02 3.94
C ARG A 447 1.18 -9.76 4.69
N VAL A 448 1.31 -9.80 6.02
CA VAL A 448 1.69 -8.64 6.84
C VAL A 448 3.20 -8.57 7.11
N GLN A 449 3.97 -9.62 6.77
CA GLN A 449 5.43 -9.63 7.01
C GLN A 449 6.23 -8.62 6.19
N PRO A 450 5.97 -8.39 4.89
CA PRO A 450 6.76 -7.41 4.13
C PRO A 450 6.69 -6.01 4.76
N PRO A 451 7.79 -5.26 4.86
CA PRO A 451 7.77 -3.87 5.29
C PRO A 451 6.80 -3.05 4.43
N ALA A 452 6.16 -2.04 5.04
CA ALA A 452 5.40 -1.07 4.26
C ALA A 452 6.36 -0.21 3.42
N PRO A 453 5.93 0.30 2.25
CA PRO A 453 6.77 1.17 1.45
C PRO A 453 7.24 2.41 2.24
N PRO A 454 8.41 2.99 1.88
CA PRO A 454 8.93 4.19 2.53
C PRO A 454 7.91 5.33 2.55
N ARG A 455 7.95 6.16 3.59
CA ARG A 455 6.98 7.24 3.77
C ARG A 455 7.45 8.50 3.06
N ALA A 456 6.56 9.11 2.29
CA ALA A 456 6.74 10.47 1.81
C ALA A 456 6.28 11.47 2.90
N ALA A 457 6.93 11.44 4.08
CA ALA A 457 6.66 12.45 5.10
C ALA A 457 7.14 13.82 4.58
N THR A 458 6.32 14.87 4.72
CA THR A 458 6.78 16.23 4.40
C THR A 458 7.90 16.59 5.36
N ARG A 459 9.05 17.00 4.80
CA ARG A 459 10.29 17.27 5.53
C ARG A 459 10.10 18.27 6.68
N GLU A 460 9.21 19.23 6.52
CA GLU A 460 8.78 20.18 7.57
C GLU A 460 8.32 19.47 8.86
N TYR A 461 7.54 18.40 8.71
CA TYR A 461 6.90 17.75 9.84
C TYR A 461 7.85 16.80 10.57
N VAL A 462 8.75 16.17 9.81
CA VAL A 462 9.89 15.43 10.33
C VAL A 462 10.79 16.33 11.18
N VAL A 463 11.11 17.54 10.69
CA VAL A 463 11.86 18.56 11.44
C VAL A 463 11.14 18.89 12.75
N LYS A 464 9.85 19.25 12.73
CA LYS A 464 9.11 19.61 13.95
C LYS A 464 9.10 18.52 15.03
N ALA A 465 8.95 17.25 14.63
CA ALA A 465 8.99 16.13 15.57
C ALA A 465 10.39 15.96 16.20
N VAL A 466 11.45 16.05 15.40
CA VAL A 466 12.85 15.99 15.85
C VAL A 466 13.17 17.15 16.80
N LEU A 467 12.72 18.36 16.47
CA LEU A 467 12.90 19.55 17.32
C LEU A 467 12.23 19.41 18.68
N SER A 468 11.00 18.91 18.68
CA SER A 468 10.25 18.68 19.92
C SER A 468 10.96 17.68 20.83
N ALA A 469 11.55 16.63 20.26
CA ALA A 469 12.35 15.66 21.01
C ALA A 469 13.61 16.29 21.61
N PHE A 470 14.32 17.16 20.88
CA PHE A 470 15.53 17.83 21.39
C PHE A 470 15.25 18.91 22.45
N GLN A 471 14.10 19.59 22.34
CA GLN A 471 13.68 20.62 23.28
C GLN A 471 13.06 20.06 24.56
N ASP A 472 12.61 18.80 24.56
CA ASP A 472 12.03 18.18 25.75
C ASP A 472 13.05 18.15 26.91
N GLY A 473 12.56 18.51 28.09
CA GLY A 473 13.38 18.66 29.30
C GLY A 473 14.29 19.88 29.36
N LEU A 474 14.24 20.80 28.38
CA LEU A 474 15.03 22.06 28.37
C LEU A 474 14.23 23.31 28.80
N VAL A 475 12.98 23.15 29.24
CA VAL A 475 12.06 24.26 29.49
C VAL A 475 12.40 25.04 30.78
N GLY A 476 12.91 26.27 30.63
CA GLY A 476 13.07 27.31 31.67
C GLY A 476 14.26 28.27 31.44
N GLY A 477 14.00 29.57 31.16
CA GLY A 477 15.03 30.65 31.12
C GLY A 477 15.82 30.82 29.80
N GLU A 478 16.77 31.77 29.76
CA GLU A 478 17.67 31.99 28.61
C GLU A 478 18.53 30.74 28.26
N GLU A 479 18.75 29.85 29.24
CA GLU A 479 19.39 28.55 29.06
C GLU A 479 18.56 27.53 28.25
N GLY A 480 17.27 27.81 28.00
CA GLY A 480 16.39 27.00 27.15
C GLY A 480 16.63 27.20 25.64
N LYS A 481 17.46 28.17 25.24
CA LYS A 481 17.85 28.39 23.84
C LYS A 481 18.97 27.43 23.43
N PHE A 482 18.65 26.13 23.34
CA PHE A 482 19.57 25.14 22.78
C PHE A 482 19.70 25.25 21.26
N LEU A 483 18.64 25.72 20.58
CA LEU A 483 18.58 25.82 19.12
C LEU A 483 18.45 27.29 18.69
N SER A 484 19.25 27.71 17.72
CA SER A 484 19.10 28.98 17.00
C SER A 484 18.41 28.73 15.67
N PHE A 485 17.33 29.45 15.46
CA PHE A 485 16.59 29.46 14.20
C PHE A 485 17.10 30.63 13.36
N ASP A 486 17.52 30.34 12.13
CA ASP A 486 17.80 31.36 11.13
C ASP A 486 16.45 31.84 10.57
N ALA A 487 16.20 33.15 10.63
CA ALA A 487 14.90 33.72 10.23
C ALA A 487 14.62 33.54 8.73
N ASP A 488 15.67 33.37 7.93
CA ASP A 488 15.60 33.23 6.47
C ASP A 488 15.74 31.77 6.00
N ALA A 489 15.96 30.81 6.92
CA ALA A 489 16.10 29.40 6.55
C ALA A 489 14.75 28.76 6.19
N ALA A 490 14.79 27.85 5.21
CA ALA A 490 13.62 27.10 4.79
C ALA A 490 13.09 26.22 5.95
N PRO A 491 11.76 26.04 6.07
CA PRO A 491 11.10 25.36 7.20
C PRO A 491 11.42 23.86 7.32
N ASP A 492 12.17 23.32 6.36
CA ASP A 492 12.56 21.92 6.25
C ASP A 492 14.04 21.67 6.61
N VAL A 493 14.75 22.69 7.10
CA VAL A 493 16.15 22.61 7.55
C VAL A 493 16.22 22.52 9.08
N LEU A 494 17.13 21.68 9.60
CA LEU A 494 17.38 21.62 11.03
C LEU A 494 18.13 22.88 11.51
N PRO A 495 17.69 23.52 12.61
CA PRO A 495 18.36 24.66 13.22
C PRO A 495 19.71 24.23 13.79
N ARG A 496 20.58 25.21 14.02
CA ARG A 496 21.89 24.98 14.62
C ARG A 496 21.79 24.93 16.15
N ALA A 497 22.59 24.09 16.78
CA ALA A 497 22.76 24.16 18.23
C ALA A 497 23.53 25.43 18.61
N VAL A 498 23.00 26.22 19.55
CA VAL A 498 23.65 27.44 20.07
C VAL A 498 24.81 27.08 21.00
N GLN A 499 24.61 26.03 21.80
CA GLN A 499 25.62 25.54 22.73
C GLN A 499 25.46 24.03 22.95
N LYS A 500 26.58 23.34 23.16
CA LYS A 500 26.61 21.96 23.66
C LYS A 500 26.38 21.98 25.17
N LEU A 501 25.52 21.09 25.69
CA LEU A 501 25.37 20.94 27.13
C LEU A 501 26.63 20.28 27.73
N PRO A 502 27.06 20.62 28.95
CA PRO A 502 28.13 19.88 29.62
C PRO A 502 27.78 18.38 29.72
N TYR A 503 28.77 17.50 29.55
CA TYR A 503 28.53 16.05 29.63
C TYR A 503 27.85 15.63 30.94
N ASP A 504 28.22 16.27 32.04
CA ASP A 504 27.70 16.01 33.38
C ASP A 504 26.38 16.70 33.72
N ASP A 505 25.85 17.54 32.82
CA ASP A 505 24.57 18.22 33.01
C ASP A 505 23.45 17.17 33.23
N PRO A 506 22.64 17.30 34.31
CA PRO A 506 21.56 16.36 34.60
C PRO A 506 20.56 16.18 33.44
N ARG A 507 20.32 17.25 32.65
CA ARG A 507 19.43 17.21 31.48
C ARG A 507 20.05 16.43 30.32
N ALA A 508 21.37 16.49 30.16
CA ALA A 508 22.10 15.71 29.17
C ALA A 508 22.16 14.22 29.57
N LYS A 509 22.43 13.93 30.86
CA LYS A 509 22.38 12.58 31.43
C LYS A 509 21.02 11.92 31.24
N ALA A 510 19.95 12.60 31.67
CA ALA A 510 18.58 12.10 31.52
C ALA A 510 18.22 11.81 30.06
N PHE A 511 18.60 12.70 29.13
CA PHE A 511 18.35 12.50 27.70
C PHE A 511 19.11 11.29 27.14
N ARG A 512 20.39 11.11 27.52
CA ARG A 512 21.18 9.93 27.13
C ARG A 512 20.56 8.63 27.64
N GLU A 513 20.19 8.60 28.92
CA GLU A 513 19.56 7.43 29.55
C GLU A 513 18.23 7.09 28.87
N GLU A 514 17.36 8.08 28.69
CA GLU A 514 16.05 7.88 28.07
C GLU A 514 16.18 7.39 26.63
N MET A 515 16.95 8.09 25.79
CA MET A 515 17.03 7.76 24.37
C MET A 515 17.83 6.49 24.09
N SER A 516 18.73 6.08 25.00
CA SER A 516 19.40 4.78 24.89
C SER A 516 18.42 3.60 24.87
N GLY A 517 17.19 3.80 25.36
CA GLY A 517 16.11 2.81 25.30
C GLY A 517 15.72 2.37 23.88
N TRP A 518 16.08 3.14 22.84
CA TRP A 518 15.93 2.76 21.43
C TRP A 518 16.87 1.61 21.00
N PHE A 519 17.98 1.41 21.73
CA PHE A 519 19.06 0.48 21.41
C PHE A 519 19.12 -0.64 22.46
N ILE A 520 18.31 -1.67 22.24
CA ILE A 520 18.17 -2.80 23.18
C ILE A 520 19.52 -3.49 23.37
N GLY A 521 19.91 -3.66 24.64
CA GLY A 521 21.13 -4.38 25.01
C GLY A 521 22.40 -3.52 25.03
N LEU A 522 22.29 -2.20 24.82
CA LEU A 522 23.39 -1.25 24.92
C LEU A 522 23.23 -0.30 26.11
N ARG A 523 24.35 0.08 26.73
CA ARG A 523 24.43 1.23 27.64
C ARG A 523 24.53 2.52 26.84
N PRO A 524 24.17 3.69 27.41
CA PRO A 524 24.25 4.97 26.71
C PRO A 524 25.61 5.27 26.07
N GLU A 525 26.71 4.85 26.71
CA GLU A 525 28.09 5.08 26.23
C GLU A 525 28.49 4.13 25.09
N GLN A 526 27.73 3.06 24.87
CA GLN A 526 27.99 2.04 23.85
C GLN A 526 27.24 2.30 22.54
N VAL A 527 26.32 3.28 22.51
CA VAL A 527 25.58 3.65 21.30
C VAL A 527 26.54 4.28 20.30
N THR A 528 26.59 3.73 19.08
CA THR A 528 27.45 4.25 18.01
C THR A 528 26.71 5.23 17.10
N GLU A 529 27.46 5.92 16.25
CA GLU A 529 26.88 6.75 15.19
C GLU A 529 26.03 5.92 14.21
N HIS A 530 26.48 4.72 13.87
CA HIS A 530 25.73 3.79 13.00
C HIS A 530 24.38 3.40 13.61
N ASP A 531 24.34 3.11 14.91
CA ASP A 531 23.09 2.78 15.62
C ASP A 531 22.08 3.93 15.52
N LEU A 532 22.56 5.15 15.78
CA LEU A 532 21.74 6.34 15.72
C LEU A 532 21.24 6.62 14.29
N CYS A 533 22.10 6.45 13.29
CA CYS A 533 21.73 6.56 11.88
C CYS A 533 20.68 5.50 11.48
N GLU A 534 20.80 4.25 11.96
CA GLU A 534 19.82 3.20 11.71
C GLU A 534 18.44 3.56 12.27
N TRP A 535 18.40 4.04 13.52
CA TRP A 535 17.16 4.50 14.16
C TRP A 535 16.58 5.72 13.45
N LEU A 536 17.39 6.74 13.14
CA LEU A 536 16.91 7.95 12.47
C LEU A 536 16.45 7.68 11.04
N SER A 537 17.15 6.85 10.27
CA SER A 537 16.70 6.47 8.92
C SER A 537 15.32 5.83 8.93
N TRP A 538 15.09 4.92 9.88
CA TRP A 538 13.77 4.33 10.06
C TRP A 538 12.74 5.36 10.55
N ALA A 539 13.06 6.17 11.57
CA ALA A 539 12.12 7.10 12.18
C ALA A 539 11.67 8.20 11.21
N LEU A 540 12.59 8.68 10.37
CA LEU A 540 12.38 9.81 9.46
C LEU A 540 11.88 9.36 8.08
N PHE A 541 12.41 8.26 7.54
CA PHE A 541 12.16 7.82 6.15
C PHE A 541 11.47 6.46 6.04
N GLY A 542 11.46 5.67 7.13
CA GLY A 542 10.93 4.31 7.11
C GLY A 542 11.77 3.36 6.26
N GLN A 543 13.08 3.60 6.18
CA GLN A 543 14.06 2.82 5.40
C GLN A 543 15.22 2.37 6.29
N PHE A 544 15.95 1.35 5.85
CA PHE A 544 17.23 1.01 6.48
C PHE A 544 18.28 2.08 6.16
N TYR A 545 19.29 2.24 7.03
CA TYR A 545 20.31 3.27 6.84
C TYR A 545 21.13 3.06 5.57
N GLU A 546 21.44 1.81 5.24
CA GLU A 546 22.16 1.44 4.03
C GLU A 546 21.37 1.83 2.77
N GLU A 547 20.04 1.65 2.76
CA GLU A 547 19.18 2.05 1.64
C GLU A 547 19.19 3.57 1.45
N VAL A 548 19.06 4.36 2.54
CA VAL A 548 19.11 5.83 2.45
C VAL A 548 20.46 6.32 1.95
N ARG A 549 21.55 5.68 2.40
CA ARG A 549 22.91 6.02 1.96
C ARG A 549 23.10 5.72 0.48
N ASP A 550 22.63 4.56 0.02
CA ASP A 550 22.81 4.12 -1.37
C ASP A 550 21.92 4.96 -2.33
N ASP A 551 20.68 5.29 -1.92
CA ASP A 551 19.78 6.22 -2.64
C ASP A 551 20.45 7.60 -2.85
N ASP A 552 20.98 8.21 -1.78
CA ASP A 552 21.65 9.51 -1.84
C ASP A 552 22.94 9.46 -2.70
N VAL A 553 23.69 8.36 -2.64
CA VAL A 553 24.87 8.15 -3.51
C VAL A 553 24.45 8.12 -4.97
N GLN A 554 23.38 7.40 -5.30
CA GLN A 554 22.84 7.35 -6.66
C GLN A 554 22.39 8.75 -7.14
N ASP A 555 21.65 9.49 -6.30
CA ASP A 555 21.23 10.87 -6.59
C ASP A 555 22.42 11.81 -6.86
N THR A 556 23.55 11.63 -6.15
CA THR A 556 24.76 12.44 -6.39
C THR A 556 25.49 12.09 -7.69
N VAL A 557 25.41 10.84 -8.14
CA VAL A 557 26.03 10.39 -9.40
C VAL A 557 25.23 10.92 -10.60
N ASP A 558 23.92 11.05 -10.45
CA ASP A 558 23.00 11.38 -11.55
C ASP A 558 22.73 12.90 -11.73
N ALA A 559 23.20 13.77 -10.82
CA ALA A 559 22.95 15.21 -10.86
C ALA A 559 23.98 16.01 -11.72
N PRO A 560 23.57 16.73 -12.78
CA PRO A 560 24.46 17.62 -13.54
C PRO A 560 24.94 18.81 -12.69
N THR A 561 26.21 19.16 -12.83
CA THR A 561 27.01 20.09 -12.00
C THR A 561 26.58 21.58 -11.97
N SER A 562 25.32 21.94 -12.22
CA SER A 562 24.90 23.35 -12.25
C SER A 562 23.51 23.68 -11.71
N SER A 563 22.91 22.87 -10.84
CA SER A 563 21.71 23.27 -10.09
C SER A 563 21.70 22.69 -8.66
N PRO A 564 22.21 23.43 -7.66
CA PRO A 564 22.36 22.95 -6.29
C PRO A 564 21.05 23.01 -5.45
N GLY A 565 19.88 22.77 -6.06
CA GLY A 565 18.63 23.34 -5.53
C GLY A 565 17.40 22.43 -5.32
N ARG A 566 17.44 21.12 -5.56
CA ARG A 566 16.25 20.26 -5.29
C ARG A 566 16.56 18.89 -4.69
N ALA A 567 17.71 18.29 -5.01
CA ALA A 567 18.24 17.12 -4.30
C ALA A 567 18.95 17.57 -3.02
N GLN A 568 18.18 17.85 -1.96
CA GLN A 568 18.77 18.07 -0.65
C GLN A 568 18.94 16.70 0.03
N ARG A 569 20.19 16.26 0.09
CA ARG A 569 20.68 14.93 0.49
C ARG A 569 20.06 14.48 1.83
N ARG A 570 19.31 13.38 1.83
CA ARG A 570 18.70 12.81 3.05
C ARG A 570 19.78 12.43 4.08
N LEU A 571 20.94 12.03 3.61
CA LEU A 571 22.12 11.69 4.40
C LEU A 571 22.72 12.92 5.09
N GLU A 572 22.74 14.09 4.45
CA GLU A 572 23.16 15.34 5.10
C GLU A 572 22.21 15.68 6.26
N PHE A 573 20.90 15.54 6.04
CA PHE A 573 19.91 15.75 7.09
C PHE A 573 20.07 14.79 8.27
N LEU A 574 20.37 13.52 8.00
CA LEU A 574 20.68 12.53 9.04
C LEU A 574 21.90 12.94 9.86
N HIS A 575 23.00 13.31 9.21
CA HIS A 575 24.22 13.72 9.90
C HIS A 575 24.01 15.00 10.72
N ASP A 576 23.20 15.95 10.24
CA ASP A 576 22.84 17.14 11.01
C ASP A 576 21.99 16.79 12.23
N ALA A 577 21.04 15.87 12.11
CA ALA A 577 20.27 15.35 13.24
C ALA A 577 21.17 14.63 14.27
N VAL A 578 22.13 13.82 13.80
CA VAL A 578 23.14 13.15 14.65
C VAL A 578 23.98 14.18 15.42
N ARG A 579 24.42 15.27 14.77
CA ARG A 579 25.19 16.34 15.42
C ARG A 579 24.37 17.04 16.51
N LEU A 580 23.11 17.37 16.24
CA LEU A 580 22.22 17.94 17.25
C LEU A 580 22.02 16.99 18.43
N PHE A 581 21.90 15.69 18.14
CA PHE A 581 21.78 14.67 19.16
C PHE A 581 23.04 14.58 20.03
N ALA A 582 24.24 14.55 19.43
CA ALA A 582 25.50 14.58 20.14
C ALA A 582 25.61 15.81 21.05
N ALA A 583 25.26 16.99 20.53
CA ALA A 583 25.26 18.24 21.30
C ALA A 583 24.27 18.21 22.47
N ARG A 584 23.08 17.62 22.29
CA ARG A 584 22.06 17.45 23.34
C ARG A 584 22.49 16.44 24.40
N CYS A 585 23.26 15.42 24.00
CA CYS A 585 23.91 14.45 24.86
C CYS A 585 25.17 15.01 25.55
N GLY A 586 25.61 16.22 25.23
CA GLY A 586 26.82 16.81 25.79
C GLY A 586 28.13 16.13 25.39
N ILE A 587 28.15 15.50 24.22
CA ILE A 587 29.32 14.88 23.60
C ILE A 587 29.65 15.57 22.27
N ASP A 588 30.91 15.48 21.81
CA ASP A 588 31.31 16.09 20.53
C ASP A 588 30.85 15.27 19.33
N ARG A 589 30.95 13.95 19.44
CA ARG A 589 30.53 12.99 18.41
C ARG A 589 30.30 11.63 19.05
N PHE A 590 29.48 10.80 18.39
CA PHE A 590 29.36 9.39 18.73
C PHE A 590 30.60 8.61 18.28
N ALA A 591 30.86 7.48 18.91
CA ALA A 591 31.92 6.58 18.49
C ALA A 591 31.50 5.85 17.20
N GLU A 592 32.42 5.67 16.25
CA GLU A 592 32.18 4.87 15.05
C GLU A 592 32.06 3.38 15.39
N ARG A 593 32.86 2.92 16.36
CA ARG A 593 32.90 1.53 16.82
C ARG A 593 33.15 1.48 18.31
N VAL A 594 32.52 0.51 18.96
CA VAL A 594 32.71 0.18 20.38
C VAL A 594 32.91 -1.33 20.48
N GLU A 595 33.87 -1.77 21.29
CA GLU A 595 34.05 -3.19 21.58
C GLU A 595 32.91 -3.68 22.48
N LEU A 596 32.19 -4.70 22.01
CA LEU A 596 31.11 -5.34 22.74
C LEU A 596 31.51 -6.77 23.11
N THR A 597 31.09 -7.21 24.29
CA THR A 597 31.21 -8.62 24.66
C THR A 597 30.37 -9.49 23.69
N PRO A 598 30.69 -10.79 23.53
CA PRO A 598 29.90 -11.69 22.71
C PRO A 598 28.43 -11.82 23.16
N ALA A 599 28.12 -11.52 24.42
CA ALA A 599 26.75 -11.48 24.92
C ALA A 599 26.04 -10.21 24.45
N GLU A 600 26.66 -9.05 24.64
CA GLU A 600 26.14 -7.75 24.19
C GLU A 600 25.92 -7.73 22.67
N GLN A 601 26.88 -8.23 21.88
CA GLN A 601 26.78 -8.31 20.43
C GLN A 601 25.58 -9.15 19.96
N ARG A 602 25.22 -10.22 20.69
CA ARG A 602 24.05 -11.06 20.37
C ARG A 602 22.73 -10.43 20.81
N SER A 603 22.74 -9.59 21.85
CA SER A 603 21.54 -8.93 22.36
C SER A 603 21.25 -7.59 21.70
N LYS A 604 22.28 -6.93 21.14
CA LYS A 604 22.18 -5.62 20.50
C LYS A 604 21.10 -5.61 19.43
N ARG A 605 20.14 -4.69 19.55
CA ARG A 605 19.11 -4.46 18.53
C ARG A 605 18.58 -3.03 18.58
N THR A 606 18.62 -2.34 17.46
CA THR A 606 17.89 -1.07 17.26
C THR A 606 16.42 -1.37 17.02
N MET A 607 15.51 -0.65 17.68
CA MET A 607 14.07 -0.79 17.43
C MET A 607 13.70 -0.04 16.15
N LEU A 608 13.27 -0.77 15.11
CA LEU A 608 12.95 -0.23 13.79
C LEU A 608 11.49 -0.48 13.37
N LEU A 609 10.56 -0.53 14.34
CA LEU A 609 9.16 -0.99 14.25
C LEU A 609 8.66 -1.40 12.85
N SER A 610 8.53 -0.44 11.92
CA SER A 610 7.93 -0.66 10.60
C SER A 610 8.72 -1.57 9.66
N LEU A 611 10.01 -1.73 9.94
CA LEU A 611 10.95 -2.60 9.23
C LEU A 611 11.17 -3.92 9.96
N ASP A 612 11.04 -3.93 11.29
CA ASP A 612 11.18 -5.14 12.10
C ASP A 612 10.12 -6.21 11.73
N PRO A 613 10.42 -7.52 11.83
CA PRO A 613 9.45 -8.58 11.54
C PRO A 613 8.17 -8.47 12.38
N VAL A 614 6.99 -8.65 11.77
CA VAL A 614 5.71 -8.56 12.50
C VAL A 614 5.55 -9.74 13.44
N ARG A 615 5.43 -9.46 14.74
CA ARG A 615 5.28 -10.47 15.78
C ARG A 615 3.82 -10.78 16.04
N VAL A 616 3.37 -11.95 15.58
CA VAL A 616 2.00 -12.43 15.73
C VAL A 616 1.94 -13.72 16.54
N SER A 617 0.83 -13.93 17.22
CA SER A 617 0.49 -15.21 17.87
C SER A 617 -0.80 -15.74 17.26
N ALA A 618 -0.83 -17.02 16.89
CA ALA A 618 -2.01 -17.64 16.31
C ALA A 618 -3.18 -17.66 17.30
N ARG A 619 -4.41 -17.53 16.78
CA ARG A 619 -5.65 -17.62 17.54
C ARG A 619 -6.59 -18.58 16.83
N PRO A 620 -7.41 -19.33 17.58
CA PRO A 620 -8.39 -20.19 16.94
C PRO A 620 -9.51 -19.37 16.29
N LEU A 621 -10.14 -19.90 15.24
CA LEU A 621 -11.31 -19.29 14.60
C LEU A 621 -12.42 -18.98 15.62
N GLY A 622 -12.61 -19.89 16.58
CA GLY A 622 -13.61 -19.74 17.65
C GLY A 622 -13.46 -18.44 18.43
N LEU A 623 -12.24 -17.93 18.63
CA LEU A 623 -12.02 -16.67 19.31
C LEU A 623 -12.51 -15.47 18.47
N TYR A 624 -12.24 -15.45 17.16
CA TYR A 624 -12.77 -14.42 16.27
C TYR A 624 -14.30 -14.46 16.14
N LEU A 625 -14.88 -15.66 16.13
CA LEU A 625 -16.34 -15.84 16.13
C LEU A 625 -16.97 -15.36 17.45
N LEU A 626 -16.31 -15.62 18.58
CA LEU A 626 -16.75 -15.14 19.89
C LEU A 626 -16.70 -13.60 19.95
N THR A 627 -15.59 -12.98 19.57
CA THR A 627 -15.46 -11.51 19.57
C THR A 627 -16.46 -10.87 18.61
N TRP A 628 -16.64 -11.43 17.41
CA TRP A 628 -17.66 -10.96 16.47
C TRP A 628 -19.07 -11.03 17.08
N SER A 629 -19.40 -12.17 17.71
CA SER A 629 -20.71 -12.39 18.35
C SER A 629 -20.95 -11.42 19.52
N LEU A 630 -19.94 -11.15 20.35
CA LEU A 630 -20.01 -10.18 21.45
C LEU A 630 -20.26 -8.76 20.95
N ASN A 631 -19.56 -8.34 19.88
CA ASN A 631 -19.75 -7.01 19.29
C ASN A 631 -21.11 -6.85 18.63
N GLU A 632 -21.59 -7.85 17.88
CA GLU A 632 -22.93 -7.81 17.30
C GLU A 632 -24.02 -7.80 18.36
N THR A 633 -23.85 -8.59 19.44
CA THR A 633 -24.78 -8.58 20.57
C THR A 633 -24.81 -7.21 21.26
N ALA A 634 -23.64 -6.61 21.50
CA ALA A 634 -23.55 -5.26 22.09
C ALA A 634 -24.22 -4.22 21.18
N ARG A 635 -23.99 -4.29 19.86
CA ARG A 635 -24.61 -3.40 18.87
C ARG A 635 -26.13 -3.53 18.87
N ILE A 636 -26.65 -4.75 18.84
CA ILE A 636 -28.10 -5.03 18.89
C ILE A 636 -28.68 -4.52 20.21
N ALA A 637 -28.01 -4.77 21.34
CA ALA A 637 -28.44 -4.29 22.65
C ALA A 637 -28.48 -2.75 22.70
N TRP A 638 -27.47 -2.06 22.16
CA TRP A 638 -27.45 -0.60 22.12
C TRP A 638 -28.48 0.01 21.16
N TRP A 639 -28.81 -0.68 20.07
CA TRP A 639 -29.94 -0.29 19.22
C TRP A 639 -31.26 -0.39 20.00
N TRP A 640 -31.50 -1.51 20.68
CA TRP A 640 -32.73 -1.72 21.46
C TRP A 640 -32.85 -0.80 22.69
N LEU A 641 -31.77 -0.60 23.43
CA LEU A 641 -31.79 0.13 24.70
C LEU A 641 -31.68 1.65 24.50
N TYR A 642 -30.89 2.09 23.51
CA TYR A 642 -30.52 3.49 23.36
C TYR A 642 -30.80 4.04 21.96
N GLY A 643 -31.26 3.23 21.01
CA GLY A 643 -31.53 3.68 19.65
C GLY A 643 -30.28 3.99 18.82
N PHE A 644 -29.13 3.35 19.10
CA PHE A 644 -27.97 3.46 18.23
C PHE A 644 -28.23 2.84 16.86
N GLU A 645 -27.87 3.54 15.80
CA GLU A 645 -27.93 3.08 14.42
C GLU A 645 -26.53 2.81 13.88
N LEU A 646 -26.40 1.75 13.06
CA LEU A 646 -25.19 1.51 12.28
C LEU A 646 -25.28 2.28 10.96
N ARG A 647 -24.32 3.17 10.72
CA ARG A 647 -24.23 3.98 9.50
C ARG A 647 -22.85 3.80 8.87
N GLN A 648 -22.71 4.26 7.63
CA GLN A 648 -21.48 4.16 6.85
C GLN A 648 -21.14 5.50 6.20
N MET A 649 -19.86 5.87 6.25
CA MET A 649 -19.27 7.01 5.54
C MET A 649 -18.02 6.51 4.80
N GLY A 650 -18.08 6.48 3.47
CA GLY A 650 -17.09 5.79 2.65
C GLY A 650 -16.91 4.34 3.10
N THR A 651 -15.72 4.02 3.62
CA THR A 651 -15.39 2.67 4.11
C THR A 651 -15.47 2.52 5.63
N MET A 652 -15.73 3.60 6.37
CA MET A 652 -15.91 3.59 7.81
C MET A 652 -17.35 3.23 8.15
N GLN A 653 -17.51 2.18 8.94
CA GLN A 653 -18.73 1.96 9.70
C GLN A 653 -18.66 2.73 11.02
N TYR A 654 -19.78 3.30 11.45
CA TYR A 654 -19.86 4.00 12.73
C TYR A 654 -21.23 3.83 13.36
N LEU A 655 -21.27 3.81 14.68
CA LEU A 655 -22.50 3.85 15.45
C LEU A 655 -22.87 5.29 15.71
N VAL A 656 -24.14 5.63 15.56
CA VAL A 656 -24.67 6.96 15.87
C VAL A 656 -25.94 6.88 16.68
N HIS A 657 -26.03 7.68 17.73
CA HIS A 657 -27.25 7.94 18.48
C HIS A 657 -27.63 9.42 18.32
N MET A 658 -28.88 9.69 17.96
CA MET A 658 -29.44 11.04 17.86
C MET A 658 -30.64 11.16 18.82
N PRO A 659 -30.54 11.92 19.93
CA PRO A 659 -31.66 12.07 20.85
C PRO A 659 -32.80 12.88 20.21
N PRO A 660 -34.07 12.48 20.43
CA PRO A 660 -35.22 13.20 19.89
C PRO A 660 -35.23 14.67 20.34
N GLY A 661 -35.46 15.59 19.40
CA GLY A 661 -35.57 17.02 19.69
C GLY A 661 -34.24 17.75 19.91
N TRP A 662 -33.09 17.08 19.80
CA TRP A 662 -31.79 17.75 19.85
C TRP A 662 -31.57 18.62 18.60
N ARG A 663 -31.01 19.82 18.79
CA ARG A 663 -30.78 20.80 17.72
C ARG A 663 -29.38 21.40 17.81
N ALA A 664 -28.68 21.44 16.67
CA ALA A 664 -27.32 21.96 16.59
C ALA A 664 -27.21 23.45 16.95
N ASP A 665 -28.19 24.27 16.57
CA ASP A 665 -28.20 25.71 16.91
C ASP A 665 -28.33 25.95 18.43
N ALA A 666 -29.17 25.16 19.11
CA ALA A 666 -29.34 25.21 20.56
C ALA A 666 -28.07 24.73 21.28
N ALA A 667 -27.43 23.67 20.79
CA ALA A 667 -26.15 23.20 21.32
C ALA A 667 -25.04 24.25 21.15
N ALA A 668 -24.97 24.94 20.00
CA ALA A 668 -24.01 26.01 19.75
C ALA A 668 -24.19 27.21 20.71
N ARG A 669 -25.42 27.48 21.16
CA ARG A 669 -25.74 28.50 22.19
C ARG A 669 -25.54 28.01 23.63
N GLY A 670 -25.18 26.75 23.84
CA GLY A 670 -25.03 26.15 25.18
C GLY A 670 -26.34 25.73 25.86
N GLU A 671 -27.47 25.79 25.15
CA GLU A 671 -28.81 25.38 25.63
C GLU A 671 -28.97 23.85 25.68
N MET A 672 -28.22 23.13 24.84
CA MET A 672 -28.17 21.67 24.79
C MET A 672 -26.73 21.16 24.90
N ALA A 673 -26.55 19.89 25.27
CA ALA A 673 -25.23 19.28 25.31
C ALA A 673 -24.62 19.17 23.91
N LEU A 674 -23.31 19.35 23.85
CA LEU A 674 -22.55 19.14 22.62
C LEU A 674 -22.48 17.65 22.27
N PRO A 675 -22.45 17.30 20.97
CA PRO A 675 -22.24 15.93 20.50
C PRO A 675 -20.94 15.33 21.04
N LEU A 676 -20.96 14.03 21.32
CA LEU A 676 -19.79 13.25 21.72
C LEU A 676 -19.27 12.43 20.54
N LEU A 677 -18.03 12.67 20.13
CA LEU A 677 -17.26 11.77 19.28
C LEU A 677 -16.40 10.86 20.17
N PHE A 678 -16.69 9.58 20.19
CA PHE A 678 -15.95 8.60 20.99
C PHE A 678 -15.00 7.78 20.12
N LEU A 679 -13.69 7.92 20.37
CA LEU A 679 -12.61 7.25 19.64
C LEU A 679 -12.03 6.14 20.52
N HIS A 680 -12.36 4.90 20.20
CA HIS A 680 -12.00 3.73 20.99
C HIS A 680 -10.55 3.27 20.76
N GLY A 681 -10.02 2.49 21.69
CA GLY A 681 -8.65 1.96 21.65
C GLY A 681 -8.55 0.58 20.99
N LEU A 682 -7.41 -0.09 21.20
CA LEU A 682 -7.19 -1.47 20.81
C LEU A 682 -7.87 -2.42 21.80
N GLY A 683 -8.47 -3.49 21.30
CA GLY A 683 -9.07 -4.51 22.15
C GLY A 683 -9.94 -5.48 21.37
N ILE A 684 -10.92 -6.06 22.05
CA ILE A 684 -11.86 -7.02 21.44
C ILE A 684 -13.03 -6.31 20.74
N GLY A 685 -13.02 -4.98 20.72
CA GLY A 685 -13.98 -4.12 20.03
C GLY A 685 -14.95 -3.41 20.97
N VAL A 686 -15.91 -2.70 20.39
CA VAL A 686 -16.77 -1.75 21.12
C VAL A 686 -17.53 -2.36 22.30
N CYS A 687 -17.75 -3.69 22.32
CA CYS A 687 -18.34 -4.37 23.46
C CYS A 687 -17.59 -4.14 24.79
N GLU A 688 -16.28 -3.93 24.77
CA GLU A 688 -15.49 -3.64 25.98
C GLU A 688 -15.82 -2.27 26.58
N TYR A 689 -16.36 -1.36 25.77
CA TYR A 689 -16.81 -0.03 26.18
C TYR A 689 -18.28 0.00 26.63
N TYR A 690 -18.89 -1.16 26.91
CA TYR A 690 -20.26 -1.24 27.42
C TYR A 690 -20.50 -0.32 28.62
N GLN A 691 -19.58 -0.28 29.60
CA GLN A 691 -19.74 0.60 30.76
C GLN A 691 -19.67 2.08 30.36
N THR A 692 -18.75 2.47 29.47
CA THR A 692 -18.65 3.85 28.96
C THR A 692 -19.95 4.27 28.28
N VAL A 693 -20.42 3.49 27.31
CA VAL A 693 -21.66 3.81 26.57
C VAL A 693 -22.84 3.86 27.54
N ARG A 694 -22.97 2.88 28.43
CA ARG A 694 -24.03 2.87 29.45
C ARG A 694 -23.98 4.12 30.33
N ALA A 695 -22.80 4.58 30.75
CA ALA A 695 -22.65 5.74 31.60
C ALA A 695 -22.94 7.07 30.85
N VAL A 696 -22.49 7.20 29.60
CA VAL A 696 -22.80 8.36 28.74
C VAL A 696 -24.30 8.46 28.45
N MET A 697 -24.97 7.31 28.31
CA MET A 697 -26.43 7.24 28.09
C MET A 697 -27.24 7.28 29.38
N ASP A 698 -26.62 7.31 30.56
CA ASP A 698 -27.31 7.29 31.85
C ASP A 698 -27.74 8.71 32.25
N PRO A 699 -29.05 9.01 32.36
CA PRO A 699 -29.54 10.35 32.70
C PRO A 699 -29.07 10.85 34.07
N ALA A 700 -28.68 9.95 35.00
CA ALA A 700 -28.16 10.35 36.30
C ALA A 700 -26.71 10.85 36.24
N LEU A 701 -25.95 10.46 35.21
CA LEU A 701 -24.56 10.90 35.00
C LEU A 701 -24.45 11.98 33.92
N CYS A 702 -25.27 11.86 32.86
CA CYS A 702 -25.42 12.83 31.77
C CYS A 702 -26.88 13.34 31.73
N PRO A 703 -27.24 14.36 32.53
CA PRO A 703 -28.62 14.88 32.55
C PRO A 703 -29.04 15.49 31.21
N ARG A 704 -28.07 16.03 30.45
CA ARG A 704 -28.32 16.61 29.12
C ARG A 704 -28.02 15.55 28.06
N GLN A 705 -29.08 15.02 27.46
CA GLN A 705 -28.92 14.08 26.35
C GLN A 705 -28.17 14.72 25.18
N ARG A 706 -27.33 13.93 24.51
CA ARG A 706 -26.45 14.38 23.43
C ARG A 706 -26.37 13.37 22.30
N PRO A 707 -26.08 13.80 21.06
CA PRO A 707 -25.67 12.89 20.02
C PRO A 707 -24.37 12.17 20.39
N VAL A 708 -24.23 10.90 20.02
CA VAL A 708 -23.02 10.11 20.23
C VAL A 708 -22.61 9.47 18.90
N VAL A 709 -21.36 9.64 18.49
CA VAL A 709 -20.78 9.05 17.28
C VAL A 709 -19.59 8.18 17.68
N ILE A 710 -19.58 6.91 17.28
CA ILE A 710 -18.51 5.95 17.56
C ILE A 710 -18.04 5.33 16.23
N PRO A 711 -16.95 5.85 15.64
CA PRO A 711 -16.26 5.19 14.53
C PRO A 711 -15.82 3.77 14.91
N LEU A 712 -16.12 2.78 14.07
CA LEU A 712 -15.70 1.39 14.27
C LEU A 712 -14.39 1.14 13.52
N GLN A 713 -13.39 0.58 14.21
CA GLN A 713 -12.06 0.31 13.66
C GLN A 713 -11.75 -1.21 13.62
N PRO A 714 -12.11 -1.93 12.55
CA PRO A 714 -11.99 -3.39 12.47
C PRO A 714 -10.61 -3.98 12.76
N TRP A 715 -9.53 -3.29 12.36
CA TRP A 715 -8.14 -3.73 12.61
C TRP A 715 -7.72 -3.58 14.07
N SER A 716 -8.39 -2.70 14.82
CA SER A 716 -8.16 -2.47 16.26
C SER A 716 -9.10 -3.33 17.13
N SER A 717 -10.02 -4.08 16.53
CA SER A 717 -11.20 -4.64 17.21
C SER A 717 -11.55 -6.08 16.79
N TYR A 718 -10.56 -6.88 16.37
CA TYR A 718 -10.78 -8.29 15.98
C TYR A 718 -11.81 -8.48 14.84
N GLY A 719 -11.97 -7.48 13.99
CA GLY A 719 -12.97 -7.48 12.92
C GLY A 719 -12.58 -8.33 11.72
N LEU A 720 -12.27 -9.62 11.92
CA LEU A 720 -11.78 -10.57 10.89
C LEU A 720 -12.64 -10.57 9.62
N PHE A 721 -13.96 -10.47 9.78
CA PHE A 721 -14.93 -10.50 8.68
C PHE A 721 -15.11 -9.15 7.98
N SER A 722 -14.39 -8.11 8.41
CA SER A 722 -14.40 -6.82 7.75
C SER A 722 -13.48 -6.82 6.54
N PRO A 723 -13.87 -6.22 5.40
CA PRO A 723 -12.97 -6.01 4.28
C PRO A 723 -11.77 -5.11 4.61
N ARG A 724 -11.84 -4.36 5.73
CA ARG A 724 -10.73 -3.52 6.22
C ARG A 724 -9.91 -4.16 7.33
N PHE A 725 -10.10 -5.45 7.63
CA PHE A 725 -9.40 -6.13 8.73
C PHE A 725 -7.87 -5.91 8.71
N LEU A 726 -7.21 -6.07 7.55
CA LEU A 726 -5.77 -5.80 7.39
C LEU A 726 -5.47 -4.46 6.70
N ARG A 727 -6.44 -3.54 6.62
CA ARG A 727 -6.32 -2.26 5.90
C ARG A 727 -6.73 -1.10 6.81
N PRO A 728 -5.87 -0.70 7.76
CA PRO A 728 -6.13 0.46 8.61
C PRO A 728 -6.33 1.74 7.81
N TRP A 729 -6.95 2.74 8.41
CA TRP A 729 -7.11 4.05 7.78
C TRP A 729 -5.78 4.80 7.74
N SER A 730 -5.51 5.49 6.62
CA SER A 730 -4.54 6.59 6.62
C SER A 730 -5.07 7.78 7.43
N LYS A 731 -4.20 8.74 7.74
CA LYS A 731 -4.59 10.00 8.37
C LYS A 731 -5.69 10.69 7.55
N GLU A 732 -5.49 10.82 6.25
CA GLU A 732 -6.37 11.49 5.29
C GLU A 732 -7.73 10.79 5.20
N GLU A 733 -7.72 9.45 5.09
CA GLU A 733 -8.95 8.65 5.11
C GLU A 733 -9.74 8.90 6.40
N CYS A 734 -9.08 8.82 7.56
CA CYS A 734 -9.72 9.02 8.86
C CYS A 734 -10.37 10.41 8.95
N LEU A 735 -9.66 11.46 8.54
CA LEU A 735 -10.15 12.85 8.57
C LEU A 735 -11.38 13.02 7.70
N TRP A 736 -11.32 12.56 6.45
CA TRP A 736 -12.43 12.68 5.51
C TRP A 736 -13.67 11.92 5.99
N MET A 737 -13.49 10.69 6.50
CA MET A 737 -14.61 9.87 6.97
C MET A 737 -15.25 10.41 8.26
N VAL A 738 -14.44 10.84 9.22
CA VAL A 738 -14.97 11.42 10.47
C VAL A 738 -15.64 12.76 10.20
N GLN A 739 -15.03 13.66 9.43
CA GLN A 739 -15.64 14.93 9.06
C GLN A 739 -16.96 14.72 8.31
N GLY A 740 -16.99 13.81 7.35
CA GLY A 740 -18.20 13.46 6.61
C GLY A 740 -19.30 12.89 7.50
N ALA A 741 -18.96 12.07 8.50
CA ALA A 741 -19.92 11.56 9.46
C ALA A 741 -20.50 12.70 10.33
N LEU A 742 -19.67 13.65 10.80
CA LEU A 742 -20.14 14.79 11.58
C LEU A 742 -21.05 15.72 10.75
N GLN A 743 -20.65 16.03 9.51
CA GLN A 743 -21.42 16.87 8.59
C GLN A 743 -22.77 16.25 8.21
N ARG A 744 -22.80 14.94 7.96
CA ARG A 744 -24.04 14.20 7.62
C ARG A 744 -25.13 14.36 8.68
N HIS A 745 -24.74 14.50 9.94
CA HIS A 745 -25.66 14.68 11.08
C HIS A 745 -25.71 16.14 11.57
N GLY A 746 -25.05 17.07 10.88
CA GLY A 746 -24.99 18.50 11.22
C GLY A 746 -24.29 18.82 12.55
N LEU A 747 -23.43 17.91 13.04
CA LEU A 747 -22.75 18.01 14.34
C LEU A 747 -21.54 18.94 14.30
N ASP A 748 -20.98 19.16 13.11
CA ASP A 748 -19.88 20.09 12.85
C ASP A 748 -20.29 21.56 13.11
N LYS A 749 -21.57 21.89 12.94
CA LYS A 749 -22.10 23.26 13.09
C LYS A 749 -21.99 23.82 14.51
N CYS A 750 -22.07 22.97 15.54
CA CYS A 750 -21.87 23.37 16.94
C CYS A 750 -20.48 22.97 17.47
N GLY A 751 -19.76 22.13 16.73
CA GLY A 751 -18.56 21.43 17.21
C GLY A 751 -18.90 20.29 18.17
N VAL A 752 -17.87 19.54 18.56
CA VAL A 752 -18.00 18.27 19.29
C VAL A 752 -17.09 18.20 20.51
N VAL A 753 -17.49 17.38 21.48
CA VAL A 753 -16.63 16.87 22.55
C VAL A 753 -15.99 15.58 22.05
N VAL A 754 -14.67 15.44 22.18
CA VAL A 754 -13.97 14.20 21.82
C VAL A 754 -13.51 13.49 23.08
N LEU A 755 -13.94 12.25 23.25
CA LEU A 755 -13.42 11.32 24.25
C LEU A 755 -12.62 10.25 23.50
N SER A 756 -11.34 10.11 23.82
CA SER A 756 -10.46 9.16 23.15
C SER A 756 -9.68 8.34 24.16
N HIS A 757 -9.52 7.04 23.89
CA HIS A 757 -8.77 6.12 24.74
C HIS A 757 -7.64 5.43 23.97
N SER A 758 -6.44 5.33 24.57
CA SER A 758 -5.32 4.54 24.05
C SER A 758 -5.07 4.86 22.56
N MET A 759 -5.05 3.87 21.66
CA MET A 759 -4.86 4.07 20.22
C MET A 759 -5.85 5.05 19.56
N GLY A 760 -7.07 5.21 20.09
CA GLY A 760 -8.03 6.21 19.61
C GLY A 760 -7.52 7.66 19.75
N THR A 761 -6.55 7.89 20.65
CA THR A 761 -5.89 9.20 20.82
C THR A 761 -5.02 9.59 19.62
N ILE A 762 -4.62 8.63 18.77
CA ILE A 762 -3.94 8.92 17.50
C ILE A 762 -4.90 9.57 16.51
N SER A 763 -6.09 8.99 16.29
CA SER A 763 -7.12 9.60 15.45
C SER A 763 -7.54 10.97 16.00
N HIS A 764 -7.61 11.11 17.33
CA HIS A 764 -7.85 12.40 17.99
C HIS A 764 -6.75 13.42 17.65
N SER A 765 -5.48 13.01 17.69
CA SER A 765 -4.36 13.88 17.33
C SER A 765 -4.44 14.40 15.89
N TRP A 766 -4.91 13.56 14.96
CA TRP A 766 -5.09 13.95 13.57
C TRP A 766 -6.19 15.01 13.43
N LEU A 767 -7.32 14.82 14.12
CA LEU A 767 -8.43 15.78 14.12
C LEU A 767 -8.01 17.13 14.71
N LEU A 768 -7.21 17.14 15.78
CA LEU A 768 -6.73 18.38 16.39
C LEU A 768 -5.81 19.19 15.46
N LYS A 769 -5.01 18.53 14.63
CA LYS A 769 -4.11 19.20 13.69
C LYS A 769 -4.87 19.85 12.53
N GLU A 770 -5.91 19.19 12.04
CA GLU A 770 -6.57 19.57 10.77
C GLU A 770 -7.90 20.30 10.96
N MET A 771 -8.60 20.04 12.06
CA MET A 771 -9.90 20.66 12.34
C MET A 771 -10.06 21.10 13.82
N PRO A 772 -9.09 21.82 14.40
CA PRO A 772 -9.14 22.23 15.81
C PRO A 772 -10.40 23.07 16.15
N GLY A 773 -10.94 23.82 15.19
CA GLY A 773 -12.14 24.65 15.40
C GLY A 773 -13.42 23.85 15.66
N VAL A 774 -13.48 22.59 15.20
CA VAL A 774 -14.63 21.69 15.42
C VAL A 774 -14.57 21.06 16.81
N LEU A 775 -13.38 20.86 17.36
CA LEU A 775 -13.16 20.19 18.65
C LEU A 775 -13.28 21.20 19.79
N LYS A 776 -14.43 21.20 20.49
CA LYS A 776 -14.71 22.16 21.57
C LYS A 776 -14.16 21.73 22.92
N ARG A 777 -14.04 20.43 23.15
CA ARG A 777 -13.47 19.81 24.36
C ARG A 777 -12.75 18.52 24.01
N ASN A 778 -11.57 18.34 24.56
CA ASN A 778 -10.65 17.23 24.28
C ASN A 778 -10.41 16.44 25.57
N VAL A 779 -10.87 15.19 25.62
CA VAL A 779 -10.69 14.30 26.76
C VAL A 779 -9.86 13.08 26.33
N PHE A 780 -8.66 12.99 26.89
CA PHE A 780 -7.71 11.91 26.64
C PHE A 780 -7.70 10.96 27.83
N VAL A 781 -7.79 9.66 27.55
CA VAL A 781 -7.66 8.61 28.57
C VAL A 781 -6.52 7.68 28.15
N ASP A 782 -5.50 7.61 29.00
CA ASP A 782 -4.27 6.84 28.78
C ASP A 782 -3.70 7.08 27.36
N PRO A 783 -3.42 8.34 26.99
CA PRO A 783 -3.08 8.70 25.63
C PRO A 783 -1.73 8.12 25.20
N VAL A 784 -1.69 7.62 23.96
CA VAL A 784 -0.45 7.15 23.33
C VAL A 784 0.13 8.17 22.37
N CYS A 785 -0.58 9.26 22.05
CA CYS A 785 -0.11 10.24 21.06
C CYS A 785 0.92 11.26 21.58
N PHE A 786 1.25 11.27 22.88
CA PHE A 786 2.24 12.18 23.47
C PHE A 786 3.59 11.50 23.68
N GLN A 787 4.68 12.30 23.60
CA GLN A 787 6.07 11.84 23.76
C GLN A 787 6.39 10.58 22.96
N LEU A 788 5.84 10.51 21.77
CA LEU A 788 5.98 9.36 20.91
C LEU A 788 7.48 9.15 20.52
N TRP A 789 8.28 10.21 20.40
CA TRP A 789 9.73 10.09 20.22
C TRP A 789 10.48 9.33 21.34
N ALA A 790 9.89 9.17 22.52
CA ALA A 790 10.48 8.42 23.62
C ALA A 790 10.30 6.90 23.41
N PRO A 791 11.32 6.07 23.74
CA PRO A 791 11.26 4.63 23.45
C PRO A 791 10.29 3.86 24.34
N GLN A 792 9.87 4.43 25.48
CA GLN A 792 9.20 3.70 26.55
C GLN A 792 7.92 2.98 26.08
N LEU A 793 7.05 3.67 25.35
CA LEU A 793 5.80 3.10 24.86
C LEU A 793 6.06 1.88 23.96
N CYS A 794 6.94 2.05 22.97
CA CYS A 794 7.24 1.00 21.99
C CYS A 794 7.99 -0.16 22.64
N TYR A 795 8.96 0.14 23.48
CA TYR A 795 9.68 -0.88 24.21
C TYR A 795 8.73 -1.70 25.08
N ARG A 796 7.95 -1.07 25.96
CA ARG A 796 7.04 -1.76 26.89
C ARG A 796 5.99 -2.58 26.15
N PHE A 797 5.41 -2.02 25.10
CA PHE A 797 4.28 -2.64 24.40
C PHE A 797 4.71 -3.69 23.36
N LEU A 798 5.74 -3.42 22.55
CA LEU A 798 6.11 -4.25 21.37
C LEU A 798 7.37 -5.11 21.58
N TYR A 799 8.38 -4.62 22.31
CA TYR A 799 9.72 -5.26 22.32
C TYR A 799 10.12 -5.98 23.60
N LYS A 800 9.79 -5.42 24.78
CA LYS A 800 10.05 -5.97 26.11
C LYS A 800 9.60 -7.44 26.12
N LYS A 801 10.17 -8.34 26.92
CA LYS A 801 9.60 -9.68 27.09
C LYS A 801 8.50 -9.64 28.16
N ALA A 802 7.40 -10.36 27.96
CA ALA A 802 6.37 -10.44 28.99
C ALA A 802 6.95 -11.20 30.18
N VAL A 803 6.93 -10.57 31.36
CA VAL A 803 7.43 -11.17 32.61
C VAL A 803 6.29 -11.58 33.53
N THR A 804 5.12 -10.96 33.38
CA THR A 804 3.91 -11.33 34.15
C THR A 804 2.87 -12.00 33.26
N PHE A 805 1.99 -12.79 33.87
CA PHE A 805 0.84 -13.39 33.18
C PHE A 805 -0.08 -12.32 32.57
N VAL A 806 -0.31 -11.21 33.29
CA VAL A 806 -1.13 -10.09 32.81
C VAL A 806 -0.51 -9.45 31.56
N GLU A 807 0.80 -9.21 31.56
CA GLU A 807 1.51 -8.71 30.37
C GLU A 807 1.40 -9.69 29.20
N TYR A 808 1.51 -11.00 29.46
CA TYR A 808 1.36 -12.03 28.44
C TYR A 808 -0.05 -12.01 27.82
N VAL A 809 -1.09 -11.98 28.64
CA VAL A 809 -2.50 -11.89 28.21
C VAL A 809 -2.72 -10.62 27.40
N LEU A 810 -2.29 -9.46 27.91
CA LEU A 810 -2.43 -8.18 27.19
C LEU A 810 -1.75 -8.22 25.81
N ARG A 811 -0.57 -8.83 25.71
CA ARG A 811 0.11 -8.96 24.41
C ARG A 811 -0.54 -9.98 23.49
N TYR A 812 -0.98 -11.11 24.03
CA TYR A 812 -1.69 -12.11 23.26
C TYR A 812 -3.02 -11.56 22.77
N PHE A 813 -3.78 -10.80 23.55
CA PHE A 813 -5.07 -10.28 23.11
C PHE A 813 -4.99 -8.93 22.40
N VAL A 814 -3.92 -8.17 22.53
CA VAL A 814 -3.84 -6.83 21.93
C VAL A 814 -2.69 -6.79 20.92
N ALA A 815 -1.45 -6.69 21.40
CA ALA A 815 -0.30 -6.37 20.54
C ALA A 815 0.02 -7.40 19.45
N ARG A 816 -0.24 -8.70 19.67
CA ARG A 816 0.15 -9.81 18.76
C ARG A 816 -0.99 -10.31 17.89
N GLU A 817 -2.10 -9.59 17.83
CA GLU A 817 -3.21 -9.88 16.92
C GLU A 817 -2.84 -9.50 15.50
N VAL A 818 -3.19 -10.29 14.48
CA VAL A 818 -2.61 -10.12 13.14
C VAL A 818 -2.92 -8.75 12.54
N ALA A 819 -4.13 -8.22 12.71
CA ALA A 819 -4.49 -6.88 12.25
C ALA A 819 -3.90 -5.79 13.14
N THR A 820 -3.92 -5.99 14.47
CA THR A 820 -3.36 -5.04 15.43
C THR A 820 -1.84 -4.91 15.27
N ALA A 821 -1.12 -6.02 15.14
CA ALA A 821 0.30 -6.07 14.86
C ALA A 821 0.61 -5.46 13.48
N ASN A 822 -0.24 -5.68 12.48
CA ASN A 822 -0.10 -5.01 11.18
C ASN A 822 -0.19 -3.49 11.29
N VAL A 823 -1.19 -2.94 12.00
CA VAL A 823 -1.27 -1.48 12.15
C VAL A 823 -0.08 -0.92 12.95
N LEU A 824 0.33 -1.60 14.03
CA LEU A 824 1.44 -1.18 14.90
C LEU A 824 2.82 -1.29 14.25
N MET A 825 3.03 -2.32 13.43
CA MET A 825 4.34 -2.65 12.87
C MET A 825 4.43 -2.42 11.37
N ARG A 826 3.39 -1.99 10.66
CA ARG A 826 3.51 -1.65 9.22
C ARG A 826 2.94 -0.29 8.89
N HIS A 827 1.90 0.15 9.60
CA HIS A 827 1.19 1.40 9.28
C HIS A 827 1.37 2.51 10.32
N PHE A 828 2.29 2.35 11.30
CA PHE A 828 2.46 3.30 12.39
C PHE A 828 3.36 4.49 12.00
N ASP A 829 2.77 5.62 11.62
CA ASP A 829 3.50 6.85 11.30
C ASP A 829 3.81 7.73 12.53
N TRP A 830 5.06 7.69 12.97
CA TRP A 830 5.54 8.44 14.13
C TRP A 830 5.26 9.91 14.08
N ALA A 831 5.64 10.53 12.97
CA ALA A 831 5.44 11.93 12.80
C ALA A 831 3.93 12.13 12.90
N ALA A 832 3.12 11.50 12.02
CA ALA A 832 1.70 11.83 11.90
C ALA A 832 0.92 11.62 13.21
N ASN A 833 1.34 10.64 14.01
CA ASN A 833 0.68 10.23 15.25
C ASN A 833 1.04 11.08 16.46
N THR A 834 2.18 11.80 16.43
CA THR A 834 2.67 12.58 17.57
C THR A 834 1.88 13.87 17.75
N LEU A 835 1.24 14.06 18.91
CA LEU A 835 0.55 15.29 19.28
C LEU A 835 1.49 16.21 20.07
N LEU A 836 2.02 17.23 19.40
CA LEU A 836 2.75 18.31 20.07
C LEU A 836 1.80 19.23 20.86
N LEU A 837 2.31 19.81 21.96
CA LEU A 837 1.51 20.67 22.85
C LEU A 837 1.01 21.95 22.18
N GLU A 838 1.67 22.42 21.13
CA GLU A 838 1.24 23.56 20.32
C GLU A 838 -0.05 23.28 19.53
N HIS A 839 -0.29 22.02 19.15
CA HIS A 839 -1.50 21.60 18.45
C HIS A 839 -2.71 21.45 19.39
N LEU A 840 -2.52 21.60 20.69
CA LEU A 840 -3.59 21.44 21.68
C LEU A 840 -4.10 22.83 22.11
N PRO A 841 -5.20 23.31 21.51
CA PRO A 841 -5.78 24.60 21.89
C PRO A 841 -6.25 24.55 23.34
N HIS A 842 -6.07 25.65 24.06
CA HIS A 842 -6.47 25.76 25.48
C HIS A 842 -5.91 24.63 26.36
N ARG A 843 -4.67 24.18 26.10
CA ARG A 843 -4.03 23.05 26.80
C ARG A 843 -3.96 23.15 28.33
N THR A 844 -4.03 24.35 28.90
CA THR A 844 -4.03 24.58 30.36
C THR A 844 -5.44 24.78 30.94
N ASP A 845 -6.48 24.85 30.10
CA ASP A 845 -7.85 25.05 30.53
C ASP A 845 -8.54 23.70 30.84
N PRO A 846 -8.82 23.42 32.13
CA PRO A 846 -9.47 22.18 32.56
C PRO A 846 -10.87 21.97 31.97
N LYS A 847 -11.55 23.04 31.52
CA LYS A 847 -12.88 22.95 30.89
C LYS A 847 -12.80 22.54 29.43
N ARG A 848 -11.64 22.66 28.78
CA ARG A 848 -11.46 22.38 27.35
C ARG A 848 -10.53 21.21 27.08
N THR A 849 -9.58 20.95 27.97
CA THR A 849 -8.64 19.84 27.85
C THR A 849 -8.60 19.07 29.16
N ARG A 850 -8.71 17.74 29.05
CA ARG A 850 -8.59 16.81 30.17
C ARG A 850 -7.75 15.60 29.78
N ILE A 851 -6.84 15.22 30.65
CA ILE A 851 -5.94 14.08 30.44
C ILE A 851 -6.00 13.18 31.66
N TYR A 852 -6.49 11.96 31.48
CA TYR A 852 -6.58 10.94 32.51
C TYR A 852 -5.44 9.94 32.34
N LEU A 853 -4.66 9.73 33.40
CA LEU A 853 -3.49 8.86 33.42
C LEU A 853 -3.63 7.79 34.51
N ALA A 854 -3.70 6.54 34.09
CA ALA A 854 -3.61 5.36 34.94
C ALA A 854 -2.16 5.16 35.40
N GLY A 855 -1.90 5.29 36.69
CA GLY A 855 -0.54 5.28 37.24
C GLY A 855 0.15 3.91 37.24
N ALA A 856 -0.62 2.83 37.23
CA ALA A 856 -0.15 1.44 37.11
C ALA A 856 -0.32 0.91 35.67
N ASP A 857 -0.17 1.79 34.68
CA ASP A 857 -0.24 1.47 33.26
C ASP A 857 1.02 0.73 32.80
N THR A 858 0.82 -0.45 32.20
CA THR A 858 1.91 -1.30 31.68
C THR A 858 2.30 -0.95 30.23
N VAL A 859 1.51 -0.12 29.57
CA VAL A 859 1.67 0.33 28.18
C VAL A 859 2.30 1.71 28.14
N VAL A 860 1.64 2.70 28.74
CA VAL A 860 2.08 4.11 28.74
C VAL A 860 2.94 4.40 29.97
N ASP A 861 3.98 5.23 29.82
CA ASP A 861 4.74 5.74 30.96
C ASP A 861 4.01 6.89 31.66
N ALA A 862 2.95 6.55 32.40
CA ALA A 862 2.10 7.54 33.05
C ALA A 862 2.84 8.49 34.01
N PRO A 863 3.82 8.05 34.83
CA PRO A 863 4.62 8.97 35.64
C PRO A 863 5.46 9.94 34.80
N GLY A 864 6.07 9.46 33.72
CA GLY A 864 6.83 10.28 32.77
C GLY A 864 5.96 11.34 32.11
N LEU A 865 4.78 10.94 31.61
CA LEU A 865 3.80 11.88 31.04
C LEU A 865 3.29 12.90 32.07
N GLN A 866 3.02 12.46 33.30
CA GLN A 866 2.60 13.37 34.37
C GLN A 866 3.68 14.44 34.62
N HIS A 867 4.95 14.04 34.69
CA HIS A 867 6.08 14.96 34.84
C HIS A 867 6.22 15.87 33.63
N PHE A 868 6.11 15.33 32.41
CA PHE A 868 6.12 16.08 31.16
C PHE A 868 5.06 17.20 31.14
N PHE A 869 3.80 16.89 31.45
CA PHE A 869 2.74 17.89 31.51
C PHE A 869 2.95 18.90 32.64
N ALA A 870 3.45 18.48 33.81
CA ALA A 870 3.72 19.38 34.92
C ALA A 870 4.76 20.44 34.56
N ARG A 871 5.86 20.05 33.88
CA ARG A 871 6.89 20.98 33.40
C ARG A 871 6.36 22.02 32.41
N HIS A 872 5.29 21.70 31.68
CA HIS A 872 4.65 22.59 30.72
C HIS A 872 3.46 23.37 31.30
N GLY A 873 3.29 23.39 32.62
CA GLY A 873 2.22 24.12 33.29
C GLY A 873 0.82 23.51 33.10
N MET A 874 0.74 22.22 32.73
CA MET A 874 -0.51 21.52 32.44
C MET A 874 -0.99 20.64 33.61
N SER A 875 -0.44 20.80 34.81
CA SER A 875 -0.86 20.01 35.98
C SER A 875 -2.36 20.10 36.29
N SER A 876 -3.00 21.24 35.99
CA SER A 876 -4.44 21.47 36.22
C SER A 876 -5.36 20.63 35.33
N VAL A 877 -4.88 20.17 34.18
CA VAL A 877 -5.66 19.38 33.20
C VAL A 877 -5.44 17.88 33.34
N VAL A 878 -4.45 17.46 34.13
CA VAL A 878 -4.06 16.06 34.32
C VAL A 878 -4.71 15.47 35.57
N VAL A 879 -5.39 14.34 35.40
CA VAL A 879 -5.92 13.51 36.47
C VAL A 879 -5.10 12.21 36.51
N TYR A 880 -4.22 12.10 37.51
CA TYR A 880 -3.34 10.95 37.68
C TYR A 880 -3.83 10.03 38.81
N ARG A 881 -3.87 8.71 38.58
CA ARG A 881 -4.29 7.71 39.58
C ARG A 881 -3.28 6.58 39.75
N PRO A 882 -2.45 6.59 40.81
CA PRO A 882 -1.35 5.63 41.00
C PRO A 882 -1.73 4.15 40.89
N GLY A 883 -2.86 3.74 41.48
CA GLY A 883 -3.25 2.32 41.61
C GLY A 883 -4.17 1.79 40.51
N VAL A 884 -4.36 2.54 39.42
CA VAL A 884 -5.31 2.21 38.36
C VAL A 884 -4.54 1.70 37.14
N HIS A 885 -5.02 0.60 36.53
CA HIS A 885 -4.44 0.00 35.33
C HIS A 885 -4.95 0.67 34.04
N HIS A 886 -4.23 0.44 32.93
CA HIS A 886 -4.58 0.96 31.61
C HIS A 886 -6.06 0.74 31.27
N GLY A 887 -6.73 1.79 30.82
CA GLY A 887 -8.11 1.79 30.39
C GLY A 887 -9.15 1.72 31.50
N ALA A 888 -8.78 1.54 32.77
CA ALA A 888 -9.74 1.37 33.85
C ALA A 888 -10.60 2.63 34.14
N PHE A 889 -10.25 3.78 33.57
CA PHE A 889 -11.10 4.96 33.55
C PHE A 889 -12.35 4.81 32.66
N VAL A 890 -12.25 4.07 31.55
CA VAL A 890 -13.31 3.91 30.54
C VAL A 890 -13.87 2.49 30.48
N LEU A 891 -13.05 1.49 30.80
CA LEU A 891 -13.44 0.08 30.86
C LEU A 891 -13.86 -0.36 32.26
N GLY A 892 -13.51 0.43 33.28
CA GLY A 892 -13.74 0.09 34.68
C GLY A 892 -15.19 0.25 35.16
N PRO A 893 -15.43 0.03 36.46
CA PRO A 893 -16.75 0.15 37.05
C PRO A 893 -17.27 1.59 36.99
N ARG A 894 -18.59 1.74 37.19
CA ARG A 894 -19.31 3.03 37.09
C ARG A 894 -18.70 4.15 37.95
N THR A 895 -18.02 3.83 39.05
CA THR A 895 -17.31 4.79 39.91
C THR A 895 -16.14 5.50 39.23
N SER A 896 -15.43 4.82 38.32
CA SER A 896 -14.37 5.45 37.51
C SER A 896 -14.97 6.41 36.48
N LEU A 897 -16.04 6.00 35.82
CA LEU A 897 -16.74 6.78 34.79
C LEU A 897 -17.47 8.00 35.36
N ALA A 898 -17.89 7.97 36.64
CA ALA A 898 -18.49 9.10 37.32
C ALA A 898 -17.58 10.33 37.43
N GLN A 899 -16.29 10.21 37.10
CA GLN A 899 -15.35 11.33 37.05
C GLN A 899 -15.26 11.95 35.67
N ILE A 900 -15.33 11.12 34.63
CA ILE A 900 -15.21 11.57 33.23
C ILE A 900 -16.54 12.11 32.73
N VAL A 901 -17.62 11.35 32.95
CA VAL A 901 -18.90 11.58 32.30
C VAL A 901 -19.51 12.93 32.65
N PRO A 902 -19.54 13.38 33.93
CA PRO A 902 -20.03 14.72 34.25
C PRO A 902 -19.20 15.85 33.63
N GLU A 903 -17.90 15.65 33.44
CA GLU A 903 -17.03 16.64 32.78
C GLU A 903 -17.34 16.77 31.29
N LEU A 904 -17.89 15.73 30.65
CA LEU A 904 -18.37 15.83 29.26
C LEU A 904 -19.53 16.84 29.13
N ASP A 905 -20.27 17.11 30.22
CA ASP A 905 -21.41 18.05 30.27
C ASP A 905 -21.08 19.41 30.88
N ALA A 906 -19.87 19.61 31.42
CA ALA A 906 -19.50 20.88 32.03
C ALA A 906 -19.66 22.07 31.06
N PRO A 907 -20.12 23.26 31.51
CA PRO A 907 -20.17 24.45 30.66
C PRO A 907 -18.78 24.82 30.11
N LEU A 908 -18.72 25.35 28.88
CA LEU A 908 -17.48 25.84 28.26
C LEU A 908 -17.16 27.30 28.62
N SER A 909 -18.13 28.03 29.17
CA SER A 909 -18.00 29.40 29.70
C SER A 909 -17.37 29.41 31.08
#